data_AF-A0A954PX56-F1
#
_entry.id   AF-A0A954PX56-F1
#
_cell.length_a   1.000
_cell.length_b   1.000
_cell.length_c   1.000
_cell.angle_alpha   90.00
_cell.angle_beta   90.00
_cell.angle_gamma   90.00
#
_symmetry.space_group_name_H-M   'P 1'
#
loop_
_entity.id
_entity.type
_entity.pdbx_description
1 polymer ?
#
loop_
_entity_poly.entity_id
_entity_poly.type
_entity_poly.pdbx_seq_one_letter_code
_entity_poly.pdbx_strand_id
1 'polypeptide(L)'
;MLRDVNVEIPGSRPTEIIKVGDQVFVSADDGIHGRELFVSNGSDPPRLVKDISPGFEGSDPSNLTDVDGTLYFVADDGINGRELWKSNGTAAGTMLVLDIFPGMSDSGNIHSSSPSSLTVATTTSGSVLFFVADSPVGVELWKADAGGASLVLDLNGGVDEFDNPRSSTPRDLTFWPEHTDQDLNLVPPTLYFSAETETLGRELWRTVLNDGNTTTSLVKNLFADPIGATPNSSNPTDIILYKSQLFFAASGGEIDGEGNVTSEGRELWHSDGTAGGTELYADIFPGYSDTEQQVPFNSSPIRMTEHKGGLYFAALGPSTGSELWRTDGETAPTMVANIRGGSGSSAPADLTSTEGYLFFTADGGQGRELWRTDGTTAETKITRDIRPGTGSPFLFTRGYAALGSSVIFGADDGTLGPEVWISDGSLEGTHLLKEIQFGRNSAVTPGAFSSIDGGVYFGVSDQLWKTDGTEEGTARFALNTIATVGSFEPSFSDIGPPTFAMANGLLFFASDDGKNGVELWKSNGSPSGTKMVRDISPGTTITFPGSTIETPNSSRPKELTAVVDKVYFRIEDGDQLMVSDGTESGTVSLGNVAAEHLTSFAGKLFFAGRTAASGTELWVSDGTQEGTVMVADLATGAASSYPSKLTTAGGKLFFVADDGSGTELWTTDGTQQGTVKLDISPAGGSYPTQLTPVDGRVFFRANDQTHGNELWVSDGTQEGTMIVRDLAISPSIDYGSDPIPLTGLNGNLLFFADDVSHGQALWKTDGTSEGTVMVKDIWPSLSYDYEFMGNEIDGGAAGLVAVVGGKVFFPAEDGTHGTELWSSDGTTAGTTMVGDLFPGEESSRPSELTVNGDRLFFAANQGSAAPDEFGFHDFLGRELWSSDGTAGGTSVYAELNTTNNNGSQPRSLAAFGGGLHFIADDGIHGPEVWTTSLRLDEDDLLFETLARDIAYRDALDGTTPIVRNDTINLAALGYNSPFVFTVDLVIHDTMTGFDAYGLVAANADPILAIRGSANIDDFYSDLLPEGIGVNQYEENKTALFNWINQVSTPNHPVSITGHSLGGALTQLVASAYTAANGKLGQIVTFNAPAINETPADAFVSSNAQRVMHYITDGDPVSLAGYKFIEGAWRRSYFSDLNIAHNHQFPVLVDYSIADDPSTPGLDRRFRAPDIAFEEYADTSILNDPLFHHTDSDYFFWLAAAQALTSSDDDL
;
A
#
# COMPACT_ATOMS: atom_id res chain seq x y z
N MET A 1 18.22 6.22 2.42
CA MET A 1 18.12 5.30 3.58
C MET A 1 17.01 5.80 4.53
N LEU A 2 16.61 4.99 5.52
CA LEU A 2 15.75 5.31 6.67
C LEU A 2 16.61 5.28 7.94
N ARG A 3 16.96 4.08 8.46
CA ARG A 3 18.22 3.88 9.21
C ARG A 3 18.63 2.42 9.41
N ASP A 4 19.92 2.21 9.63
CA ASP A 4 20.53 0.87 9.73
C ASP A 4 20.02 -0.02 10.89
N VAL A 5 19.71 -1.28 10.55
CA VAL A 5 19.24 -2.36 11.46
C VAL A 5 20.37 -3.31 11.85
N ASN A 6 21.33 -3.61 10.96
CA ASN A 6 22.54 -4.36 11.30
C ASN A 6 23.79 -3.55 11.00
N VAL A 7 24.08 -2.65 11.93
CA VAL A 7 25.20 -1.72 11.86
C VAL A 7 26.59 -2.39 11.98
N GLU A 8 26.66 -3.72 12.10
CA GLU A 8 27.93 -4.48 12.26
C GLU A 8 28.27 -5.43 11.09
N ILE A 9 27.31 -5.87 10.28
CA ILE A 9 27.54 -6.80 9.15
C ILE A 9 26.77 -6.32 7.90
N PRO A 10 27.40 -6.29 6.70
CA PRO A 10 26.69 -5.94 5.49
C PRO A 10 25.58 -6.93 5.11
N GLY A 11 24.41 -6.40 4.79
CA GLY A 11 23.21 -7.18 4.50
C GLY A 11 22.54 -7.76 5.75
N SER A 12 21.44 -7.14 6.17
CA SER A 12 20.49 -7.62 7.18
C SER A 12 19.14 -8.11 6.61
N ARG A 13 19.01 -8.08 5.29
CA ARG A 13 18.25 -9.02 4.47
C ARG A 13 16.75 -9.01 4.75
N PRO A 14 16.09 -7.84 4.63
CA PRO A 14 14.65 -7.68 4.77
C PRO A 14 13.92 -8.42 3.67
N THR A 15 12.97 -9.27 4.06
CA THR A 15 12.54 -10.36 3.19
C THR A 15 11.22 -10.24 2.51
N GLU A 16 10.25 -9.41 2.96
CA GLU A 16 8.94 -9.18 2.30
C GLU A 16 8.10 -8.10 3.09
N ILE A 17 7.21 -7.26 2.48
CA ILE A 17 6.44 -6.10 3.06
C ILE A 17 4.90 -5.92 2.77
N ILE A 18 3.99 -5.73 3.76
CA ILE A 18 2.48 -5.62 3.60
C ILE A 18 1.74 -4.58 4.52
N LYS A 19 0.37 -4.36 4.44
CA LYS A 19 -0.49 -3.20 4.92
C LYS A 19 -1.21 -3.10 6.25
N VAL A 20 -0.66 -2.38 7.24
CA VAL A 20 -1.13 -2.71 8.62
C VAL A 20 -2.62 -1.91 9.22
N GLY A 21 -2.59 -1.14 8.06
CA GLY A 21 -2.39 0.24 7.61
C GLY A 21 -1.19 1.02 8.12
N ASP A 22 -1.34 1.76 9.21
CA ASP A 22 -0.25 2.59 9.75
C ASP A 22 1.00 1.76 10.06
N GLN A 23 0.82 0.45 10.23
CA GLN A 23 1.85 -0.50 10.60
C GLN A 23 2.50 -1.14 9.37
N VAL A 24 3.68 -1.74 9.55
CA VAL A 24 4.50 -2.38 8.52
C VAL A 24 5.38 -3.46 9.05
N PHE A 25 5.62 -4.40 8.15
CA PHE A 25 6.22 -5.66 8.45
C PHE A 25 7.36 -5.88 7.52
N VAL A 26 8.46 -6.07 8.19
CA VAL A 26 9.78 -6.42 7.76
C VAL A 26 9.91 -7.87 8.22
N SER A 27 10.56 -8.73 7.47
CA SER A 27 11.16 -9.90 8.11
C SER A 27 12.64 -9.83 7.83
N ALA A 28 13.40 -9.50 8.88
CA ALA A 28 14.80 -9.10 8.77
C ALA A 28 15.63 -9.80 9.82
N ASP A 29 16.94 -9.64 9.70
CA ASP A 29 17.96 -10.24 10.54
C ASP A 29 18.81 -9.10 11.17
N ASP A 30 18.61 -8.83 12.46
CA ASP A 30 19.40 -7.83 13.20
C ASP A 30 20.81 -8.34 13.58
N GLY A 31 21.17 -9.56 13.19
CA GLY A 31 22.43 -10.21 13.55
C GLY A 31 22.50 -10.69 15.01
N ILE A 32 21.43 -10.55 15.79
CA ILE A 32 21.35 -10.93 17.21
C ILE A 32 20.34 -12.05 17.43
N HIS A 33 19.15 -11.95 16.85
CA HIS A 33 18.03 -12.89 17.03
C HIS A 33 17.82 -13.82 15.82
N GLY A 34 18.62 -13.66 14.76
CA GLY A 34 18.38 -14.31 13.47
C GLY A 34 17.23 -13.64 12.71
N ARG A 35 16.63 -14.35 11.74
CA ARG A 35 15.48 -13.79 11.02
C ARG A 35 14.22 -13.89 11.84
N GLU A 36 13.70 -12.73 12.21
CA GLU A 36 12.45 -12.57 12.94
C GLU A 36 11.54 -11.58 12.21
N LEU A 37 10.41 -11.25 12.83
CA LEU A 37 9.52 -10.22 12.36
C LEU A 37 10.04 -8.87 12.89
N PHE A 38 10.13 -7.88 12.01
CA PHE A 38 10.64 -6.54 12.30
C PHE A 38 9.64 -5.54 11.73
N VAL A 39 9.60 -4.31 12.26
CA VAL A 39 8.24 -3.78 12.41
C VAL A 39 8.09 -2.26 12.65
N SER A 40 7.02 -1.66 12.10
CA SER A 40 7.19 -0.36 11.40
C SER A 40 5.99 0.62 11.21
N ASN A 41 6.13 1.97 11.30
CA ASN A 41 5.06 3.00 11.15
C ASN A 41 5.09 4.13 10.07
N GLY A 42 6.23 4.72 9.70
CA GLY A 42 6.38 5.50 8.48
C GLY A 42 7.78 6.13 8.28
N SER A 43 8.56 6.35 9.35
CA SER A 43 9.88 7.01 9.22
C SER A 43 11.06 6.61 10.12
N ASP A 44 10.88 5.79 11.15
CA ASP A 44 11.99 5.43 12.06
C ASP A 44 12.59 4.05 11.70
N PRO A 45 13.77 3.68 12.23
CA PRO A 45 14.32 2.34 12.02
C PRO A 45 13.60 1.28 12.87
N PRO A 46 13.08 0.19 12.26
CA PRO A 46 12.26 -0.81 12.92
C PRO A 46 12.98 -1.52 14.03
N ARG A 47 12.15 -2.05 14.90
CA ARG A 47 12.52 -2.88 16.03
C ARG A 47 12.06 -4.32 15.80
N LEU A 48 12.51 -5.20 16.69
CA LEU A 48 12.02 -6.57 16.77
C LEU A 48 10.57 -6.59 17.29
N VAL A 49 9.74 -7.42 16.65
CA VAL A 49 8.41 -7.86 17.12
C VAL A 49 8.52 -8.59 18.46
N LYS A 50 9.20 -9.72 18.38
CA LYS A 50 9.27 -10.78 19.38
C LYS A 50 10.37 -11.72 18.90
N ASP A 51 11.13 -12.23 19.84
CA ASP A 51 11.96 -13.41 19.67
C ASP A 51 11.00 -14.63 19.64
N ILE A 52 10.51 -15.00 18.45
CA ILE A 52 9.53 -16.11 18.26
C ILE A 52 10.25 -17.45 18.44
N SER A 53 11.51 -17.55 18.00
CA SER A 53 12.36 -18.74 18.08
C SER A 53 13.67 -18.45 18.85
N PRO A 54 13.66 -18.49 20.20
CA PRO A 54 14.74 -18.00 21.06
C PRO A 54 16.15 -18.57 20.78
N GLY A 55 16.93 -17.86 19.98
CA GLY A 55 18.26 -18.29 19.57
C GLY A 55 18.96 -17.37 18.55
N PHE A 56 19.85 -17.97 17.76
CA PHE A 56 20.57 -17.31 16.65
C PHE A 56 20.08 -17.79 15.27
N GLU A 57 19.03 -18.61 15.22
CA GLU A 57 18.50 -19.16 13.96
C GLU A 57 17.19 -18.46 13.52
N GLY A 58 16.43 -17.87 14.44
CA GLY A 58 15.20 -17.12 14.15
C GLY A 58 14.00 -18.02 13.80
N SER A 59 12.89 -17.37 13.44
CA SER A 59 11.61 -18.02 13.11
C SER A 59 11.25 -18.00 11.62
N ASP A 60 12.06 -17.32 10.79
CA ASP A 60 11.88 -17.10 9.34
C ASP A 60 10.46 -16.64 8.91
N PRO A 61 9.93 -15.48 9.36
CA PRO A 61 8.56 -15.05 8.99
C PRO A 61 8.30 -14.78 7.50
N SER A 62 7.34 -15.51 6.93
CA SER A 62 6.98 -15.50 5.51
C SER A 62 5.47 -15.40 5.26
N ASN A 63 5.05 -15.02 4.05
CA ASN A 63 3.66 -14.95 3.59
C ASN A 63 2.73 -14.05 4.44
N LEU A 64 3.10 -12.80 4.74
CA LEU A 64 2.19 -11.92 5.48
C LEU A 64 1.02 -11.50 4.58
N THR A 65 -0.20 -11.51 5.10
CA THR A 65 -1.43 -11.52 4.27
C THR A 65 -2.60 -10.76 4.91
N ASP A 66 -3.42 -10.04 4.12
CA ASP A 66 -4.48 -9.14 4.64
C ASP A 66 -5.75 -9.82 5.11
N VAL A 67 -5.87 -9.97 6.43
CA VAL A 67 -7.10 -10.43 7.06
C VAL A 67 -7.66 -9.34 7.97
N ASP A 68 -8.10 -8.27 7.29
CA ASP A 68 -8.87 -7.12 7.79
C ASP A 68 -8.16 -6.22 8.82
N GLY A 69 -6.89 -6.46 9.12
CA GLY A 69 -6.18 -5.91 10.28
C GLY A 69 -5.12 -6.86 10.81
N THR A 70 -5.50 -8.11 11.06
CA THR A 70 -4.73 -9.09 11.85
C THR A 70 -3.77 -9.90 10.99
N LEU A 71 -2.59 -10.24 11.54
CA LEU A 71 -1.57 -10.94 10.74
C LEU A 71 -1.98 -12.33 10.49
N TYR A 72 -1.70 -12.80 9.29
CA TYR A 72 -1.54 -14.22 9.05
C TYR A 72 -0.23 -14.40 8.30
N PHE A 73 0.61 -15.23 8.88
CA PHE A 73 1.99 -15.45 8.47
C PHE A 73 2.48 -16.82 8.90
N VAL A 74 3.67 -17.17 8.42
CA VAL A 74 4.23 -18.51 8.57
C VAL A 74 5.60 -18.41 9.22
N ALA A 75 5.74 -19.01 10.40
CA ALA A 75 6.91 -18.96 11.27
C ALA A 75 7.05 -20.25 12.10
N ASP A 76 8.25 -20.52 12.60
CA ASP A 76 8.60 -21.66 13.48
C ASP A 76 9.01 -21.15 14.88
N ASP A 77 8.56 -21.80 15.95
CA ASP A 77 8.94 -21.47 17.34
C ASP A 77 9.89 -22.50 18.00
N GLY A 78 10.33 -23.50 17.23
CA GLY A 78 11.18 -24.60 17.70
C GLY A 78 10.48 -25.60 18.63
N ILE A 79 9.16 -25.49 18.81
CA ILE A 79 8.34 -26.33 19.72
C ILE A 79 7.20 -27.02 18.96
N ASN A 80 6.52 -26.30 18.08
CA ASN A 80 5.38 -26.75 17.29
C ASN A 80 5.71 -26.88 15.79
N GLY A 81 6.93 -26.52 15.39
CA GLY A 81 7.33 -26.46 13.99
C GLY A 81 6.79 -25.23 13.28
N ARG A 82 6.87 -25.25 11.94
CA ARG A 82 6.50 -24.13 11.09
C ARG A 82 5.00 -24.15 10.81
N GLU A 83 4.27 -23.21 11.38
CA GLU A 83 2.81 -23.24 11.48
C GLU A 83 2.18 -21.91 11.01
N LEU A 84 0.84 -21.80 11.08
CA LEU A 84 0.13 -20.55 10.83
C LEU A 84 0.13 -19.69 12.10
N TRP A 85 0.78 -18.53 12.04
CA TRP A 85 0.82 -17.54 13.10
C TRP A 85 -0.04 -16.33 12.75
N LYS A 86 -0.52 -15.65 13.79
CA LYS A 86 -1.15 -14.33 13.70
C LYS A 86 -0.51 -13.36 14.66
N SER A 87 -0.67 -12.06 14.42
CA SER A 87 -0.05 -11.02 15.25
C SER A 87 -0.78 -9.67 15.18
N ASN A 88 -0.56 -8.81 16.20
CA ASN A 88 -1.47 -7.70 16.55
C ASN A 88 -0.90 -6.26 16.70
N GLY A 89 0.37 -6.03 17.02
CA GLY A 89 0.90 -4.72 17.41
C GLY A 89 2.01 -4.81 18.46
N THR A 90 2.03 -5.90 19.24
CA THR A 90 3.20 -6.39 19.99
C THR A 90 3.37 -7.91 20.00
N ALA A 91 4.52 -8.35 20.54
CA ALA A 91 4.81 -9.70 21.01
C ALA A 91 3.69 -10.43 21.78
N ALA A 92 2.69 -9.72 22.31
CA ALA A 92 1.54 -10.29 23.00
C ALA A 92 0.51 -10.89 22.02
N GLY A 93 0.29 -10.29 20.86
CA GLY A 93 -0.60 -10.84 19.84
C GLY A 93 0.06 -11.79 18.87
N THR A 94 1.39 -11.80 18.78
CA THR A 94 2.17 -12.77 18.00
C THR A 94 1.96 -14.18 18.56
N MET A 95 1.04 -14.93 17.98
CA MET A 95 0.57 -16.22 18.48
C MET A 95 0.28 -17.21 17.37
N LEU A 96 0.55 -18.48 17.64
CA LEU A 96 0.11 -19.62 16.86
C LEU A 96 -1.43 -19.60 16.71
N VAL A 97 -1.95 -19.71 15.49
CA VAL A 97 -3.41 -19.74 15.20
C VAL A 97 -3.99 -21.10 15.58
N LEU A 98 -3.30 -22.16 15.19
CA LEU A 98 -3.58 -23.56 15.54
C LEU A 98 -2.29 -24.36 15.33
N ASP A 99 -2.04 -25.34 16.19
CA ASP A 99 -1.12 -26.45 15.91
C ASP A 99 -1.86 -27.42 14.97
N ILE A 100 -1.62 -27.28 13.66
CA ILE A 100 -2.38 -27.99 12.61
C ILE A 100 -1.83 -29.41 12.42
N PHE A 101 -0.51 -29.60 12.58
CA PHE A 101 0.12 -30.91 12.53
C PHE A 101 0.80 -31.28 13.87
N PRO A 102 0.01 -31.63 14.91
CA PRO A 102 0.56 -31.91 16.24
C PRO A 102 1.50 -33.12 16.27
N GLY A 103 2.65 -32.94 16.93
CA GLY A 103 3.46 -34.04 17.45
C GLY A 103 4.91 -34.09 16.94
N MET A 104 5.44 -35.32 16.87
CA MET A 104 6.83 -35.59 16.56
C MET A 104 6.96 -36.96 15.89
N SER A 105 7.78 -37.04 14.86
CA SER A 105 8.00 -38.25 14.06
C SER A 105 8.78 -39.33 14.83
N ASP A 106 8.73 -40.58 14.33
CA ASP A 106 9.55 -41.69 14.85
C ASP A 106 11.07 -41.41 14.85
N SER A 107 11.53 -40.49 14.00
CA SER A 107 12.92 -40.03 13.96
C SER A 107 13.28 -39.00 15.04
N GLY A 108 12.28 -38.44 15.74
CA GLY A 108 12.47 -37.38 16.75
C GLY A 108 12.47 -35.96 16.18
N ASN A 109 11.93 -35.75 14.98
CA ASN A 109 11.73 -34.41 14.40
C ASN A 109 10.31 -33.94 14.73
N ILE A 110 10.14 -32.69 15.16
CA ILE A 110 8.82 -32.08 15.37
C ILE A 110 8.06 -32.10 14.03
N HIS A 111 6.74 -32.30 14.08
CA HIS A 111 5.88 -32.12 12.92
C HIS A 111 5.72 -30.62 12.57
N SER A 112 5.13 -30.32 11.42
CA SER A 112 5.05 -28.95 10.90
C SER A 112 4.04 -28.92 9.76
N SER A 113 3.02 -28.08 9.87
CA SER A 113 1.99 -27.91 8.84
C SER A 113 2.46 -27.05 7.66
N SER A 114 3.57 -26.33 7.83
CA SER A 114 4.23 -25.46 6.85
C SER A 114 3.29 -24.65 5.94
N PRO A 115 2.39 -23.80 6.48
CA PRO A 115 1.31 -23.23 5.69
C PRO A 115 1.77 -22.37 4.51
N SER A 116 0.98 -22.35 3.45
CA SER A 116 1.32 -21.66 2.20
C SER A 116 0.08 -21.15 1.47
N SER A 117 0.28 -20.36 0.41
CA SER A 117 -0.79 -19.80 -0.43
C SER A 117 -1.86 -19.05 0.37
N LEU A 118 -1.41 -18.28 1.37
CA LEU A 118 -2.28 -17.49 2.24
C LEU A 118 -3.03 -16.45 1.39
N THR A 119 -4.35 -16.61 1.31
CA THR A 119 -5.20 -15.97 0.30
C THR A 119 -6.40 -15.33 0.95
N VAL A 120 -6.57 -14.05 0.63
CA VAL A 120 -7.65 -13.19 1.13
C VAL A 120 -8.89 -13.36 0.26
N ALA A 121 -9.80 -14.25 0.64
CA ALA A 121 -11.14 -14.21 0.08
C ALA A 121 -11.91 -13.07 0.75
N THR A 122 -11.85 -11.88 0.13
CA THR A 122 -12.63 -10.69 0.54
C THR A 122 -14.11 -10.83 0.18
N THR A 123 -14.72 -11.92 0.67
CA THR A 123 -15.97 -11.71 1.39
C THR A 123 -15.65 -10.69 2.50
N THR A 124 -16.34 -9.60 2.79
CA THR A 124 -17.82 -9.42 2.97
C THR A 124 -18.15 -10.27 4.24
N SER A 125 -17.92 -11.59 4.40
CA SER A 125 -18.02 -12.22 5.75
C SER A 125 -16.92 -11.77 6.76
N GLY A 126 -16.14 -10.75 6.40
CA GLY A 126 -14.77 -10.56 6.83
C GLY A 126 -13.87 -11.39 5.92
N SER A 127 -12.63 -10.93 5.73
CA SER A 127 -11.65 -11.66 4.95
C SER A 127 -11.51 -13.08 5.51
N VAL A 128 -11.88 -14.07 4.71
CA VAL A 128 -11.62 -15.47 5.04
C VAL A 128 -10.27 -15.81 4.45
N LEU A 129 -9.32 -16.14 5.31
CA LEU A 129 -8.00 -16.58 4.87
C LEU A 129 -8.10 -18.03 4.42
N PHE A 130 -8.08 -18.28 3.12
CA PHE A 130 -7.82 -19.61 2.60
C PHE A 130 -6.31 -19.84 2.55
N PHE A 131 -5.86 -21.03 2.92
CA PHE A 131 -4.45 -21.39 2.93
C PHE A 131 -4.30 -22.91 2.82
N VAL A 132 -3.08 -23.37 2.57
CA VAL A 132 -2.77 -24.79 2.38
C VAL A 132 -1.82 -25.22 3.48
N ALA A 133 -2.08 -26.37 4.11
CA ALA A 133 -1.26 -26.85 5.22
C ALA A 133 -1.23 -28.38 5.31
N ASP A 134 -0.04 -28.92 5.65
CA ASP A 134 0.19 -30.33 6.00
C ASP A 134 -0.47 -30.67 7.34
N SER A 135 -0.86 -31.93 7.51
CA SER A 135 -1.68 -32.36 8.63
C SER A 135 -1.63 -33.89 8.80
N PRO A 136 -2.24 -34.45 9.86
CA PRO A 136 -2.35 -35.89 10.04
C PRO A 136 -3.17 -36.65 8.96
N VAL A 137 -3.70 -35.96 7.95
CA VAL A 137 -4.33 -36.56 6.74
C VAL A 137 -3.67 -36.11 5.42
N GLY A 138 -2.51 -35.45 5.50
CA GLY A 138 -1.77 -34.88 4.36
C GLY A 138 -1.99 -33.38 4.16
N VAL A 139 -1.55 -32.89 3.00
CA VAL A 139 -1.49 -31.45 2.67
C VAL A 139 -2.75 -30.99 1.96
N GLU A 140 -3.56 -30.18 2.64
CA GLU A 140 -4.96 -29.94 2.27
C GLU A 140 -5.33 -28.44 2.21
N LEU A 141 -6.55 -28.14 1.72
CA LEU A 141 -7.12 -26.79 1.72
C LEU A 141 -7.78 -26.47 3.07
N TRP A 142 -7.27 -25.45 3.75
CA TRP A 142 -7.77 -24.92 5.02
C TRP A 142 -8.31 -23.50 4.85
N LYS A 143 -9.11 -23.07 5.83
CA LYS A 143 -9.50 -21.68 6.02
C LYS A 143 -9.36 -21.25 7.48
N ALA A 144 -8.87 -20.04 7.71
CA ALA A 144 -8.90 -19.38 9.00
C ALA A 144 -9.89 -18.21 8.95
N ASP A 145 -10.77 -18.18 9.96
CA ASP A 145 -11.70 -17.09 10.22
C ASP A 145 -11.73 -16.82 11.74
N ALA A 146 -12.68 -16.01 12.22
CA ALA A 146 -12.81 -15.68 13.65
C ALA A 146 -13.04 -16.92 14.55
N GLY A 147 -13.44 -18.07 14.01
CA GLY A 147 -13.52 -19.36 14.70
C GLY A 147 -12.19 -20.13 14.81
N GLY A 148 -11.11 -19.64 14.20
CA GLY A 148 -9.82 -20.33 14.09
C GLY A 148 -9.63 -21.03 12.74
N ALA A 149 -8.60 -21.87 12.63
CA ALA A 149 -8.33 -22.66 11.44
C ALA A 149 -9.24 -23.90 11.34
N SER A 150 -9.72 -24.20 10.14
CA SER A 150 -10.61 -25.32 9.84
C SER A 150 -10.38 -25.87 8.42
N LEU A 151 -10.51 -27.19 8.25
CA LEU A 151 -10.36 -27.88 6.97
C LEU A 151 -11.57 -27.60 6.05
N VAL A 152 -11.32 -27.28 4.78
CA VAL A 152 -12.37 -26.98 3.77
C VAL A 152 -12.84 -28.25 3.07
N LEU A 153 -11.88 -29.05 2.61
CA LEU A 153 -12.07 -30.37 2.03
C LEU A 153 -10.82 -31.22 2.33
N ASP A 154 -11.04 -32.52 2.52
CA ASP A 154 -10.03 -33.57 2.51
C ASP A 154 -10.01 -34.16 1.08
N LEU A 155 -9.01 -33.80 0.29
CA LEU A 155 -8.81 -34.27 -1.08
C LEU A 155 -8.16 -35.68 -1.10
N ASN A 156 -7.50 -36.10 -0.01
CA ASN A 156 -6.95 -37.44 0.14
C ASN A 156 -8.05 -38.44 0.57
N GLY A 157 -8.93 -38.81 -0.36
CA GLY A 157 -10.02 -39.78 -0.14
C GLY A 157 -9.62 -41.21 0.32
N GLY A 158 -8.33 -41.47 0.56
CA GLY A 158 -7.77 -42.72 1.06
C GLY A 158 -7.15 -42.57 2.46
N VAL A 159 -7.51 -43.49 3.38
CA VAL A 159 -6.99 -43.50 4.76
C VAL A 159 -5.49 -43.80 4.83
N ASP A 160 -4.72 -42.86 5.38
CA ASP A 160 -3.32 -43.10 5.72
C ASP A 160 -3.20 -43.90 7.04
N GLU A 161 -2.98 -45.21 6.93
CA GLU A 161 -2.69 -46.07 8.09
C GLU A 161 -1.26 -45.83 8.60
N PHE A 162 -1.07 -44.79 9.41
CA PHE A 162 0.12 -44.61 10.26
C PHE A 162 0.19 -45.64 11.40
N ASP A 163 0.36 -46.92 11.05
CA ASP A 163 1.41 -47.83 11.55
C ASP A 163 1.26 -49.22 10.88
N ASN A 164 2.36 -49.96 10.64
CA ASN A 164 2.33 -51.30 10.00
C ASN A 164 2.74 -52.47 10.93
N PRO A 165 1.83 -52.93 11.82
CA PRO A 165 1.99 -54.17 12.57
C PRO A 165 1.29 -55.35 11.88
N ARG A 166 1.90 -55.89 10.82
CA ARG A 166 1.62 -57.21 10.19
C ARG A 166 0.57 -58.12 10.87
N SER A 167 -0.62 -58.16 10.26
CA SER A 167 -1.68 -59.17 10.42
C SER A 167 -2.43 -59.23 11.77
N SER A 168 -3.76 -59.37 11.70
CA SER A 168 -4.42 -60.63 12.06
C SER A 168 -5.89 -60.67 11.66
N THR A 169 -6.46 -61.88 11.57
CA THR A 169 -7.92 -62.09 11.49
C THR A 169 -8.59 -61.80 12.84
N PRO A 170 -9.81 -61.25 12.87
CA PRO A 170 -10.43 -60.73 14.10
C PRO A 170 -10.75 -61.81 15.14
N ARG A 171 -10.50 -61.51 16.43
CA ARG A 171 -11.00 -62.27 17.59
C ARG A 171 -11.27 -61.43 18.84
N ASP A 172 -12.44 -61.68 19.42
CA ASP A 172 -12.76 -61.66 20.86
C ASP A 172 -12.49 -60.38 21.67
N LEU A 173 -13.44 -59.43 21.56
CA LEU A 173 -13.72 -58.42 22.58
C LEU A 173 -13.84 -59.08 23.98
N THR A 174 -13.03 -58.64 24.94
CA THR A 174 -13.11 -59.10 26.34
C THR A 174 -13.18 -57.90 27.30
N PHE A 175 -14.38 -57.60 27.81
CA PHE A 175 -14.58 -56.66 28.92
C PHE A 175 -13.95 -57.17 30.22
N TRP A 176 -13.45 -56.26 31.07
CA TRP A 176 -13.78 -56.20 32.52
C TRP A 176 -13.58 -54.75 33.03
N PRO A 177 -14.45 -54.21 33.92
CA PRO A 177 -14.41 -52.80 34.34
C PRO A 177 -13.99 -52.57 35.80
N GLU A 178 -13.54 -51.35 36.11
CA GLU A 178 -13.55 -50.63 37.41
C GLU A 178 -13.15 -49.16 37.11
N HIS A 179 -13.61 -48.09 37.78
CA HIS A 179 -14.46 -48.00 38.97
C HIS A 179 -15.44 -46.80 38.89
N THR A 180 -16.67 -47.06 39.32
CA THR A 180 -17.78 -46.17 39.75
C THR A 180 -17.49 -44.69 40.08
N ASP A 181 -18.43 -43.81 39.69
CA ASP A 181 -19.33 -43.20 40.70
C ASP A 181 -20.74 -42.91 40.14
N GLN A 182 -21.71 -42.55 40.99
CA GLN A 182 -23.15 -42.62 40.68
C GLN A 182 -23.88 -41.26 40.60
N ASP A 183 -24.56 -40.99 39.48
CA ASP A 183 -26.02 -40.82 39.46
C ASP A 183 -26.58 -40.73 38.01
N LEU A 184 -27.52 -41.62 37.65
CA LEU A 184 -28.18 -41.63 36.34
C LEU A 184 -29.67 -41.97 36.46
N ASN A 185 -30.53 -41.04 36.05
CA ASN A 185 -31.83 -41.40 35.47
C ASN A 185 -31.61 -41.63 33.97
N LEU A 186 -31.83 -42.86 33.51
CA LEU A 186 -31.33 -43.34 32.22
C LEU A 186 -32.15 -42.87 31.02
N VAL A 187 -31.48 -42.19 30.09
CA VAL A 187 -31.69 -42.37 28.65
C VAL A 187 -31.05 -43.72 28.26
N PRO A 188 -31.65 -44.55 27.40
CA PRO A 188 -31.09 -45.86 27.04
C PRO A 188 -29.71 -45.73 26.37
N PRO A 189 -28.73 -46.60 26.68
CA PRO A 189 -27.41 -46.56 26.06
C PRO A 189 -27.53 -46.85 24.56
N THR A 190 -27.03 -45.92 23.75
CA THR A 190 -26.91 -46.06 22.31
C THR A 190 -25.46 -46.40 21.98
N LEU A 191 -25.25 -47.51 21.26
CA LEU A 191 -23.93 -47.94 20.84
C LEU A 191 -23.74 -47.67 19.35
N TYR A 192 -22.63 -47.05 18.98
CA TYR A 192 -22.17 -46.89 17.60
C TYR A 192 -20.99 -47.82 17.36
N PHE A 193 -20.94 -48.44 16.19
CA PHE A 193 -19.78 -49.21 15.73
C PHE A 193 -19.70 -49.19 14.19
N SER A 194 -18.49 -49.33 13.65
CA SER A 194 -18.25 -49.60 12.24
C SER A 194 -18.25 -51.11 11.98
N ALA A 195 -18.71 -51.53 10.81
CA ALA A 195 -18.57 -52.88 10.32
C ALA A 195 -18.16 -52.87 8.84
N GLU A 196 -17.33 -53.82 8.42
CA GLU A 196 -16.92 -53.99 7.03
C GLU A 196 -17.82 -55.02 6.33
N THR A 197 -18.21 -54.74 5.08
CA THR A 197 -18.82 -55.74 4.20
C THR A 197 -18.03 -55.86 2.91
N GLU A 198 -17.88 -57.08 2.38
CA GLU A 198 -17.05 -57.43 1.21
C GLU A 198 -17.46 -56.74 -0.11
N THR A 199 -18.47 -55.85 -0.08
CA THR A 199 -19.08 -55.22 -1.27
C THR A 199 -19.51 -53.76 -1.10
N LEU A 200 -19.43 -53.15 0.10
CA LEU A 200 -19.88 -51.76 0.33
C LEU A 200 -18.95 -50.90 1.21
N GLY A 201 -17.79 -51.42 1.64
CA GLY A 201 -16.83 -50.69 2.47
C GLY A 201 -17.14 -50.72 3.97
N ARG A 202 -16.87 -49.61 4.68
CA ARG A 202 -17.16 -49.47 6.12
C ARG A 202 -18.51 -48.80 6.34
N GLU A 203 -19.40 -49.51 7.02
CA GLU A 203 -20.76 -49.07 7.32
C GLU A 203 -20.83 -48.60 8.78
N LEU A 204 -21.41 -47.41 9.03
CA LEU A 204 -21.62 -46.89 10.38
C LEU A 204 -22.99 -47.34 10.91
N TRP A 205 -22.99 -48.14 11.98
CA TRP A 205 -24.20 -48.73 12.56
C TRP A 205 -24.53 -48.16 13.94
N ARG A 206 -25.80 -47.78 14.15
CA ARG A 206 -26.34 -47.39 15.46
C ARG A 206 -27.22 -48.49 16.02
N THR A 207 -26.94 -48.95 17.24
CA THR A 207 -27.81 -49.87 17.97
C THR A 207 -28.41 -49.18 19.19
N VAL A 208 -29.75 -49.22 19.28
CA VAL A 208 -30.51 -48.73 20.43
C VAL A 208 -31.06 -49.93 21.21
N LEU A 209 -30.81 -49.93 22.52
CA LEU A 209 -31.26 -50.96 23.46
C LEU A 209 -32.56 -50.50 24.16
N ASN A 210 -33.71 -51.00 23.73
CA ASN A 210 -35.01 -50.69 24.32
C ASN A 210 -35.65 -51.96 24.93
N ASP A 211 -35.81 -52.00 26.25
CA ASP A 211 -36.58 -52.97 27.05
C ASP A 211 -36.73 -54.39 26.44
N GLY A 212 -35.59 -55.04 26.21
CA GLY A 212 -35.53 -56.44 25.77
C GLY A 212 -35.51 -56.66 24.25
N ASN A 213 -35.38 -55.60 23.43
CA ASN A 213 -35.23 -55.71 21.98
C ASN A 213 -34.13 -54.77 21.45
N THR A 214 -33.18 -55.32 20.68
CA THR A 214 -32.12 -54.55 20.01
C THR A 214 -32.60 -54.11 18.63
N THR A 215 -32.68 -52.80 18.40
CA THR A 215 -32.88 -52.24 17.06
C THR A 215 -31.58 -51.63 16.56
N THR A 216 -30.97 -52.29 15.57
CA THR A 216 -29.75 -51.86 14.88
C THR A 216 -30.13 -51.26 13.53
N SER A 217 -29.67 -50.05 13.25
CA SER A 217 -29.96 -49.27 12.04
C SER A 217 -28.69 -48.70 11.45
N LEU A 218 -28.51 -48.88 10.14
CA LEU A 218 -27.47 -48.21 9.35
C LEU A 218 -27.64 -46.69 9.44
N VAL A 219 -26.54 -45.96 9.58
CA VAL A 219 -26.50 -44.49 9.67
C VAL A 219 -25.95 -43.88 8.37
N LYS A 220 -24.84 -44.41 7.86
CA LYS A 220 -24.18 -43.98 6.62
C LYS A 220 -23.32 -45.13 6.06
N ASN A 221 -23.20 -45.22 4.73
CA ASN A 221 -22.17 -46.03 4.06
C ASN A 221 -20.92 -45.17 3.82
N LEU A 222 -19.74 -45.78 3.86
CA LEU A 222 -18.46 -45.20 3.43
C LEU A 222 -17.81 -46.23 2.50
N PHE A 223 -17.54 -45.85 1.26
CA PHE A 223 -16.96 -46.72 0.23
C PHE A 223 -15.45 -46.92 0.45
N ALA A 224 -14.79 -47.69 -0.42
CA ALA A 224 -13.38 -48.06 -0.31
C ALA A 224 -12.72 -48.13 -1.70
N ASP A 225 -11.43 -47.79 -1.75
CA ASP A 225 -10.61 -47.60 -2.96
C ASP A 225 -9.89 -48.91 -3.42
N PRO A 226 -9.56 -49.09 -4.72
CA PRO A 226 -8.86 -50.29 -5.20
C PRO A 226 -7.36 -50.36 -4.83
N ILE A 227 -6.92 -51.52 -4.37
CA ILE A 227 -5.53 -51.78 -3.96
C ILE A 227 -4.56 -51.64 -5.16
N GLY A 228 -3.74 -50.58 -5.19
CA GLY A 228 -2.61 -50.54 -6.14
C GLY A 228 -1.75 -49.27 -6.19
N ALA A 229 -2.32 -48.08 -6.00
CA ALA A 229 -1.60 -46.81 -6.11
C ALA A 229 -0.76 -46.49 -4.85
N THR A 230 0.29 -45.70 -5.01
CA THR A 230 0.89 -44.93 -3.91
C THR A 230 0.02 -43.71 -3.62
N PRO A 231 -0.10 -43.25 -2.35
CA PRO A 231 -0.75 -41.98 -2.06
C PRO A 231 0.00 -40.84 -2.77
N ASN A 232 -0.66 -40.20 -3.73
CA ASN A 232 -0.17 -39.01 -4.39
C ASN A 232 -0.81 -37.81 -3.70
N SER A 233 -0.03 -36.92 -3.10
CA SER A 233 -0.56 -35.80 -2.32
C SER A 233 -1.32 -34.80 -3.19
N SER A 234 -2.53 -34.48 -2.74
CA SER A 234 -3.41 -33.45 -3.31
C SER A 234 -2.74 -32.07 -3.31
N ASN A 235 -2.29 -31.61 -2.13
CA ASN A 235 -1.48 -30.42 -1.88
C ASN A 235 -1.87 -29.20 -2.74
N PRO A 236 -3.00 -28.52 -2.47
CA PRO A 236 -3.36 -27.28 -3.15
C PRO A 236 -2.24 -26.20 -3.16
N THR A 237 -2.22 -25.27 -4.11
CA THR A 237 -1.38 -24.06 -4.13
C THR A 237 -2.07 -22.89 -4.81
N ASP A 238 -1.63 -21.67 -4.52
CA ASP A 238 -2.02 -20.41 -5.18
C ASP A 238 -3.53 -20.25 -5.34
N ILE A 239 -4.18 -20.06 -4.19
CA ILE A 239 -5.62 -19.87 -4.13
C ILE A 239 -5.96 -18.42 -4.53
N ILE A 240 -7.16 -18.18 -5.05
CA ILE A 240 -7.76 -16.84 -5.21
C ILE A 240 -9.27 -16.89 -5.15
N LEU A 241 -9.93 -15.81 -4.74
CA LEU A 241 -11.37 -15.61 -5.01
C LEU A 241 -11.56 -14.93 -6.38
N TYR A 242 -12.01 -15.68 -7.38
CA TYR A 242 -12.28 -15.19 -8.75
C TYR A 242 -13.72 -15.50 -9.18
N LYS A 243 -14.42 -14.53 -9.80
CA LYS A 243 -15.85 -14.62 -10.19
C LYS A 243 -16.81 -15.14 -9.08
N SER A 244 -16.41 -15.04 -7.80
CA SER A 244 -17.09 -15.56 -6.61
C SER A 244 -16.97 -17.08 -6.35
N GLN A 245 -16.01 -17.76 -6.99
CA GLN A 245 -15.50 -19.07 -6.56
C GLN A 245 -14.02 -18.95 -6.16
N LEU A 246 -13.55 -19.85 -5.31
CA LEU A 246 -12.12 -20.03 -5.09
C LEU A 246 -11.54 -20.77 -6.28
N PHE A 247 -10.44 -20.31 -6.86
CA PHE A 247 -9.62 -21.08 -7.80
C PHE A 247 -8.28 -21.40 -7.14
N PHE A 248 -7.71 -22.56 -7.42
CA PHE A 248 -6.43 -23.02 -6.85
C PHE A 248 -5.86 -24.18 -7.68
N ALA A 249 -4.56 -24.44 -7.58
CA ALA A 249 -3.93 -25.55 -8.27
C ALA A 249 -3.76 -26.76 -7.36
N ALA A 250 -4.19 -27.96 -7.76
CA ALA A 250 -4.05 -29.16 -6.94
C ALA A 250 -3.82 -30.42 -7.78
N SER A 251 -3.17 -31.42 -7.19
CA SER A 251 -3.13 -32.78 -7.73
C SER A 251 -4.43 -33.52 -7.37
N GLY A 252 -4.95 -34.33 -8.29
CA GLY A 252 -6.16 -35.11 -8.03
C GLY A 252 -6.50 -36.05 -9.18
N GLY A 253 -7.79 -36.33 -9.37
CA GLY A 253 -8.24 -37.22 -10.44
C GLY A 253 -9.74 -37.46 -10.46
N GLU A 254 -10.32 -37.62 -11.65
CA GLU A 254 -11.68 -38.16 -11.74
C GLU A 254 -11.75 -39.58 -11.15
N ILE A 255 -12.86 -39.89 -10.48
CA ILE A 255 -13.25 -41.28 -10.25
C ILE A 255 -14.05 -41.71 -11.47
N ASP A 256 -13.48 -42.62 -12.27
CA ASP A 256 -14.14 -43.10 -13.48
C ASP A 256 -15.47 -43.82 -13.18
N GLY A 257 -16.28 -44.05 -14.22
CA GLY A 257 -17.57 -44.73 -14.10
C GLY A 257 -17.50 -46.20 -13.61
N GLU A 258 -16.30 -46.72 -13.31
CA GLU A 258 -16.03 -48.06 -12.84
C GLU A 258 -15.41 -48.08 -11.42
N GLY A 259 -15.01 -46.92 -10.89
CA GLY A 259 -14.53 -46.71 -9.51
C GLY A 259 -13.01 -46.54 -9.33
N ASN A 260 -12.27 -46.17 -10.38
CA ASN A 260 -10.82 -45.96 -10.32
C ASN A 260 -10.47 -44.47 -10.36
N VAL A 261 -9.52 -44.02 -9.53
CA VAL A 261 -8.95 -42.66 -9.62
C VAL A 261 -7.99 -42.56 -10.82
N THR A 262 -8.24 -41.68 -11.77
CA THR A 262 -7.28 -41.30 -12.81
C THR A 262 -6.29 -40.28 -12.23
N SER A 263 -5.05 -40.69 -11.93
CA SER A 263 -4.07 -39.80 -11.27
C SER A 263 -3.54 -38.72 -12.23
N GLU A 264 -4.30 -37.64 -12.37
CA GLU A 264 -3.98 -36.47 -13.19
C GLU A 264 -2.84 -35.64 -12.56
N GLY A 265 -2.41 -34.59 -13.28
CA GLY A 265 -1.36 -33.69 -12.85
C GLY A 265 -1.75 -32.81 -11.67
N ARG A 266 -0.87 -31.84 -11.33
CA ARG A 266 -1.32 -30.65 -10.60
C ARG A 266 -1.95 -29.74 -11.64
N GLU A 267 -3.27 -29.65 -11.62
CA GLU A 267 -4.05 -28.93 -12.61
C GLU A 267 -4.88 -27.82 -11.92
N LEU A 268 -5.76 -27.13 -12.64
CA LEU A 268 -6.56 -26.02 -12.08
C LEU A 268 -7.88 -26.55 -11.51
N TRP A 269 -8.18 -26.19 -10.27
CA TRP A 269 -9.39 -26.55 -9.51
C TRP A 269 -10.18 -25.31 -9.11
N HIS A 270 -11.47 -25.49 -8.82
CA HIS A 270 -12.29 -24.46 -8.18
C HIS A 270 -13.10 -24.99 -6.98
N SER A 271 -13.53 -24.09 -6.10
CA SER A 271 -14.27 -24.39 -4.85
C SER A 271 -15.27 -23.29 -4.48
N ASP A 272 -16.47 -23.66 -4.05
CA ASP A 272 -17.43 -22.76 -3.40
C ASP A 272 -17.13 -22.49 -1.91
N GLY A 273 -15.98 -22.96 -1.41
CA GLY A 273 -15.64 -22.96 0.02
C GLY A 273 -16.25 -24.14 0.79
N THR A 274 -16.83 -25.12 0.10
CA THR A 274 -17.36 -26.36 0.68
C THR A 274 -16.80 -27.62 0.00
N ALA A 275 -16.72 -28.70 0.76
CA ALA A 275 -16.45 -30.05 0.27
C ALA A 275 -17.47 -30.59 -0.77
N GLY A 276 -18.55 -29.85 -1.08
CA GLY A 276 -19.59 -30.26 -2.03
C GLY A 276 -19.56 -29.52 -3.38
N GLY A 277 -18.92 -28.35 -3.43
CA GLY A 277 -18.72 -27.55 -4.65
C GLY A 277 -17.24 -27.31 -4.95
N THR A 278 -16.39 -28.29 -4.60
CA THR A 278 -14.95 -28.31 -4.93
C THR A 278 -14.67 -29.41 -5.94
N GLU A 279 -14.13 -29.06 -7.10
CA GLU A 279 -13.92 -29.98 -8.23
C GLU A 279 -12.80 -29.48 -9.16
N LEU A 280 -12.31 -30.36 -10.05
CA LEU A 280 -11.35 -29.99 -11.08
C LEU A 280 -12.02 -29.01 -12.05
N TYR A 281 -11.39 -27.87 -12.28
CA TYR A 281 -11.86 -26.86 -13.23
C TYR A 281 -11.32 -27.14 -14.63
N ALA A 282 -10.01 -27.43 -14.76
CA ALA A 282 -9.40 -27.84 -16.02
C ALA A 282 -8.06 -28.56 -15.84
N ASP A 283 -7.94 -29.72 -16.48
CA ASP A 283 -6.64 -30.25 -16.96
C ASP A 283 -6.18 -29.37 -18.13
N ILE A 284 -5.03 -28.71 -17.94
CA ILE A 284 -4.48 -27.72 -18.88
C ILE A 284 -3.78 -28.42 -20.06
N PHE A 285 -3.32 -29.67 -19.88
CA PHE A 285 -2.62 -30.46 -20.91
C PHE A 285 -3.02 -31.95 -20.88
N PRO A 286 -4.25 -32.29 -21.32
CA PRO A 286 -4.75 -33.66 -21.29
C PRO A 286 -3.92 -34.62 -22.14
N GLY A 287 -3.11 -35.44 -21.46
CA GLY A 287 -2.19 -36.37 -22.10
C GLY A 287 -1.26 -37.11 -21.14
N TYR A 288 -0.35 -37.89 -21.73
CA TYR A 288 0.69 -38.63 -21.03
C TYR A 288 2.07 -38.19 -21.52
N SER A 289 3.06 -38.18 -20.63
CA SER A 289 4.46 -37.96 -21.00
C SER A 289 4.97 -39.01 -22.00
N ASP A 290 5.89 -38.60 -22.89
CA ASP A 290 6.52 -39.38 -23.98
C ASP A 290 7.33 -40.62 -23.52
N THR A 291 7.22 -41.03 -22.26
CA THR A 291 7.97 -42.16 -21.67
C THR A 291 7.18 -43.47 -21.69
N GLU A 292 7.90 -44.59 -21.68
CA GLU A 292 7.34 -45.96 -21.75
C GLU A 292 6.51 -46.37 -20.51
N GLN A 293 6.17 -45.43 -19.61
CA GLN A 293 5.43 -45.63 -18.37
C GLN A 293 4.02 -45.03 -18.35
N GLN A 294 3.63 -44.20 -19.33
CA GLN A 294 2.34 -43.48 -19.36
C GLN A 294 1.97 -42.80 -18.03
N VAL A 295 2.81 -41.87 -17.58
CA VAL A 295 2.48 -40.94 -16.48
C VAL A 295 1.78 -39.72 -17.07
N PRO A 296 0.60 -39.30 -16.57
CA PRO A 296 -0.09 -38.09 -17.02
C PRO A 296 0.79 -36.84 -16.97
N PHE A 297 0.44 -35.84 -17.77
CA PHE A 297 1.14 -34.56 -17.73
C PHE A 297 0.80 -33.78 -16.44
N ASN A 298 1.56 -32.72 -16.15
CA ASN A 298 1.41 -31.92 -14.95
C ASN A 298 1.74 -30.46 -15.29
N SER A 299 0.70 -29.62 -15.28
CA SER A 299 0.76 -28.25 -15.75
C SER A 299 1.03 -27.25 -14.62
N SER A 300 0.84 -27.64 -13.36
CA SER A 300 1.24 -26.89 -12.17
C SER A 300 0.91 -25.38 -12.20
N PRO A 301 -0.36 -24.96 -12.33
CA PRO A 301 -0.73 -23.56 -12.30
C PRO A 301 -0.33 -22.89 -10.97
N ILE A 302 0.15 -21.63 -11.00
CA ILE A 302 0.66 -20.88 -9.84
C ILE A 302 0.46 -19.36 -9.99
N ARG A 303 0.43 -18.67 -8.85
CA ARG A 303 0.36 -17.21 -8.63
C ARG A 303 -0.82 -16.49 -9.30
N MET A 304 -1.99 -16.61 -8.67
CA MET A 304 -3.28 -16.18 -9.24
C MET A 304 -3.68 -14.71 -9.02
N THR A 305 -4.42 -14.09 -9.95
CA THR A 305 -5.03 -12.74 -9.81
C THR A 305 -6.31 -12.53 -10.68
N GLU A 306 -7.43 -12.04 -10.08
CA GLU A 306 -8.64 -11.53 -10.79
C GLU A 306 -8.37 -10.15 -11.31
N HIS A 307 -8.74 -9.89 -12.56
CA HIS A 307 -8.13 -8.75 -13.22
C HIS A 307 -8.84 -8.37 -14.54
N LYS A 308 -9.56 -7.22 -14.69
CA LYS A 308 -10.52 -6.94 -15.81
C LYS A 308 -11.23 -8.27 -16.13
N GLY A 309 -11.83 -8.92 -15.14
CA GLY A 309 -12.76 -10.01 -15.34
C GLY A 309 -12.26 -11.35 -15.87
N GLY A 310 -10.96 -11.58 -16.12
CA GLY A 310 -10.43 -12.95 -16.25
C GLY A 310 -9.61 -13.38 -15.02
N LEU A 311 -9.19 -14.65 -14.99
CA LEU A 311 -8.29 -15.26 -13.99
C LEU A 311 -6.96 -15.71 -14.62
N TYR A 312 -5.87 -15.47 -13.91
CA TYR A 312 -4.52 -15.49 -14.44
C TYR A 312 -3.59 -16.27 -13.55
N PHE A 313 -2.58 -16.93 -14.09
CA PHE A 313 -1.60 -17.75 -13.36
C PHE A 313 -0.50 -18.27 -14.30
N ALA A 314 0.72 -18.44 -13.82
CA ALA A 314 1.70 -19.20 -14.61
C ALA A 314 1.39 -20.71 -14.60
N ALA A 315 1.53 -21.40 -15.74
CA ALA A 315 1.50 -22.86 -15.84
C ALA A 315 2.57 -23.40 -16.81
N LEU A 316 2.86 -24.69 -16.70
CA LEU A 316 3.91 -25.45 -17.38
C LEU A 316 3.37 -26.17 -18.62
N GLY A 317 3.96 -25.94 -19.79
CA GLY A 317 3.68 -26.71 -21.00
C GLY A 317 4.82 -27.61 -21.50
N PRO A 318 4.51 -28.77 -22.12
CA PRO A 318 5.46 -29.84 -22.45
C PRO A 318 6.56 -29.43 -23.45
N SER A 319 6.32 -28.40 -24.26
CA SER A 319 7.25 -27.87 -25.27
C SER A 319 7.60 -26.40 -25.06
N THR A 320 7.11 -25.79 -23.98
CA THR A 320 6.97 -24.33 -23.81
C THR A 320 7.26 -23.81 -22.39
N GLY A 321 7.52 -24.70 -21.42
CA GLY A 321 7.94 -24.36 -20.05
C GLY A 321 6.88 -23.71 -19.17
N SER A 322 7.28 -23.30 -17.96
CA SER A 322 6.43 -22.64 -16.96
C SER A 322 6.48 -21.13 -17.14
N GLU A 323 5.35 -20.57 -17.55
CA GLU A 323 5.15 -19.21 -18.06
C GLU A 323 3.65 -18.83 -17.87
N LEU A 324 3.16 -17.64 -18.29
CA LEU A 324 1.80 -17.07 -18.02
C LEU A 324 0.66 -17.94 -18.71
N TRP A 325 -0.49 -18.27 -18.08
CA TRP A 325 -1.72 -18.93 -18.65
C TRP A 325 -3.13 -18.36 -18.26
N ARG A 326 -3.98 -17.85 -19.20
CA ARG A 326 -5.33 -17.32 -18.82
C ARG A 326 -6.26 -18.47 -18.41
N THR A 327 -7.29 -18.13 -17.64
CA THR A 327 -8.67 -18.54 -17.91
C THR A 327 -9.64 -17.35 -17.75
N ASP A 328 -10.90 -17.52 -18.14
CA ASP A 328 -12.03 -16.67 -17.74
C ASP A 328 -12.93 -17.38 -16.71
N GLY A 329 -12.56 -18.56 -16.20
CA GLY A 329 -13.38 -19.36 -15.27
C GLY A 329 -14.65 -19.95 -15.88
N GLU A 330 -14.82 -19.86 -17.20
CA GLU A 330 -15.91 -20.47 -17.96
C GLU A 330 -15.38 -21.31 -19.16
N THR A 331 -14.13 -21.11 -19.59
CA THR A 331 -13.44 -21.79 -20.70
C THR A 331 -12.09 -22.39 -20.29
N ALA A 332 -11.66 -23.43 -21.01
CA ALA A 332 -10.39 -24.12 -20.75
C ALA A 332 -9.19 -23.15 -20.81
N PRO A 333 -8.24 -23.22 -19.87
CA PRO A 333 -7.11 -22.30 -19.81
C PRO A 333 -6.35 -22.14 -21.12
N THR A 334 -6.12 -20.90 -21.52
CA THR A 334 -5.47 -20.59 -22.79
C THR A 334 -3.99 -20.30 -22.60
N MET A 335 -3.22 -20.88 -23.51
CA MET A 335 -1.94 -20.37 -24.00
C MET A 335 -2.08 -19.01 -24.71
N VAL A 336 -1.03 -18.18 -24.64
CA VAL A 336 -1.11 -16.72 -24.67
C VAL A 336 0.08 -15.83 -25.26
N ALA A 337 1.25 -16.37 -25.62
CA ALA A 337 2.53 -15.94 -26.29
C ALA A 337 3.88 -16.19 -25.56
N ASN A 338 4.83 -16.88 -26.20
CA ASN A 338 5.89 -17.59 -25.46
C ASN A 338 7.08 -16.66 -25.14
N ILE A 339 7.13 -16.17 -23.90
CA ILE A 339 8.18 -15.30 -23.35
C ILE A 339 9.57 -15.82 -23.69
N ARG A 340 9.78 -17.14 -23.55
CA ARG A 340 11.09 -17.75 -23.68
C ARG A 340 11.10 -18.89 -24.70
N GLY A 341 10.83 -18.49 -25.94
CA GLY A 341 10.69 -19.31 -27.14
C GLY A 341 11.47 -20.64 -27.18
N GLY A 342 10.72 -21.72 -27.43
CA GLY A 342 11.18 -23.10 -27.31
C GLY A 342 10.74 -23.69 -25.95
N SER A 343 11.44 -24.73 -25.49
CA SER A 343 11.22 -25.30 -24.14
C SER A 343 11.97 -24.50 -23.06
N GLY A 344 12.06 -23.18 -23.23
CA GLY A 344 12.46 -22.26 -22.16
C GLY A 344 11.31 -22.08 -21.18
N SER A 345 11.59 -21.43 -20.05
CA SER A 345 10.60 -21.07 -19.03
C SER A 345 10.99 -19.71 -18.46
N SER A 346 9.97 -18.87 -18.25
CA SER A 346 10.08 -17.48 -17.78
C SER A 346 9.60 -17.28 -16.35
N ALA A 347 8.73 -18.16 -15.85
CA ALA A 347 8.21 -18.19 -14.47
C ALA A 347 7.69 -16.82 -13.95
N PRO A 348 6.49 -16.39 -14.37
CA PRO A 348 5.73 -15.25 -13.86
C PRO A 348 5.51 -15.19 -12.35
N ALA A 349 5.16 -14.00 -11.82
CA ALA A 349 4.73 -13.79 -10.44
C ALA A 349 4.27 -12.37 -10.07
N ASP A 350 3.67 -12.23 -8.90
CA ASP A 350 3.52 -10.96 -8.16
C ASP A 350 2.48 -9.94 -8.73
N LEU A 351 1.38 -10.43 -9.32
CA LEU A 351 0.23 -9.71 -9.95
C LEU A 351 -0.72 -8.98 -8.94
N THR A 352 -1.38 -7.80 -9.18
CA THR A 352 -2.21 -7.07 -8.11
C THR A 352 -3.29 -5.90 -8.36
N SER A 353 -4.62 -6.14 -8.59
CA SER A 353 -5.77 -5.34 -9.23
C SER A 353 -6.24 -3.81 -9.00
N THR A 354 -7.20 -3.17 -9.83
CA THR A 354 -7.66 -1.67 -9.87
C THR A 354 -8.82 -1.04 -10.85
N GLU A 355 -8.66 0.05 -11.75
CA GLU A 355 -9.49 0.65 -12.94
C GLU A 355 -8.78 1.12 -14.40
N GLY A 356 -8.20 0.32 -15.38
CA GLY A 356 -6.92 0.35 -16.27
C GLY A 356 -6.16 -0.95 -16.95
N TYR A 357 -5.08 -1.62 -16.40
CA TYR A 357 -3.82 -2.42 -16.87
C TYR A 357 -3.35 -3.94 -16.36
N LEU A 358 -2.07 -4.45 -16.51
CA LEU A 358 -1.22 -5.40 -15.63
C LEU A 358 0.30 -5.13 -15.86
N PHE A 359 1.24 -5.93 -15.28
CA PHE A 359 1.90 -5.82 -13.97
C PHE A 359 2.22 -7.16 -13.16
N PHE A 360 3.41 -7.78 -13.32
CA PHE A 360 3.92 -9.08 -12.78
C PHE A 360 5.49 -9.19 -12.82
N THR A 361 6.12 -10.37 -12.73
CA THR A 361 7.60 -10.61 -12.80
C THR A 361 8.03 -11.95 -13.45
N ALA A 362 9.00 -11.99 -14.39
CA ALA A 362 9.43 -13.18 -15.18
C ALA A 362 10.83 -13.04 -15.85
N ASP A 363 11.34 -14.06 -16.56
CA ASP A 363 12.66 -14.08 -17.25
C ASP A 363 12.56 -14.33 -18.77
N GLY A 364 12.86 -13.31 -19.58
CA GLY A 364 12.97 -13.39 -21.04
C GLY A 364 14.28 -14.01 -21.57
N GLY A 365 15.13 -14.52 -20.67
CA GLY A 365 16.51 -14.92 -20.96
C GLY A 365 17.55 -13.85 -20.62
N GLN A 366 17.16 -12.79 -19.92
CA GLN A 366 18.00 -11.63 -19.61
C GLN A 366 17.93 -11.21 -18.12
N GLY A 367 17.34 -12.02 -17.25
CA GLY A 367 17.10 -11.67 -15.84
C GLY A 367 15.63 -11.74 -15.49
N ARG A 368 15.31 -12.07 -14.23
CA ARG A 368 13.94 -12.30 -13.78
C ARG A 368 13.19 -11.01 -13.45
N GLU A 369 13.17 -10.10 -14.41
CA GLU A 369 12.63 -8.77 -14.33
C GLU A 369 11.14 -8.71 -14.03
N LEU A 370 10.61 -7.50 -14.01
CA LEU A 370 9.20 -7.19 -13.82
C LEU A 370 8.51 -7.11 -15.20
N TRP A 371 7.23 -7.45 -15.30
CA TRP A 371 6.56 -7.83 -16.55
C TRP A 371 5.09 -7.32 -16.61
N ARG A 372 4.46 -7.11 -17.77
CA ARG A 372 3.07 -6.62 -17.95
C ARG A 372 2.29 -7.41 -18.95
N THR A 373 0.97 -7.27 -18.93
CA THR A 373 0.19 -7.41 -20.17
C THR A 373 -1.11 -6.62 -20.09
N ASP A 374 -1.90 -6.53 -21.19
CA ASP A 374 -3.32 -6.06 -21.19
C ASP A 374 -4.34 -7.17 -21.42
N GLY A 375 -3.87 -8.34 -21.80
CA GLY A 375 -4.65 -9.44 -22.33
C GLY A 375 -4.22 -9.80 -23.73
N THR A 376 -3.03 -9.37 -24.19
CA THR A 376 -2.44 -9.77 -25.47
C THR A 376 -0.92 -9.96 -25.46
N THR A 377 -0.44 -10.56 -26.56
CA THR A 377 0.89 -11.07 -26.84
C THR A 377 1.93 -9.99 -27.04
N ALA A 378 1.74 -9.12 -28.05
CA ALA A 378 2.69 -8.03 -28.24
C ALA A 378 2.53 -7.01 -27.12
N GLU A 379 1.44 -7.10 -26.34
CA GLU A 379 1.33 -6.43 -25.06
C GLU A 379 2.06 -7.11 -23.88
N THR A 380 2.99 -8.03 -24.16
CA THR A 380 3.88 -8.60 -23.15
C THR A 380 5.32 -8.51 -23.74
N LYS A 381 6.07 -7.46 -23.36
CA LYS A 381 7.49 -7.06 -23.66
C LYS A 381 8.40 -6.57 -22.43
N ILE A 382 9.43 -7.25 -21.85
CA ILE A 382 10.15 -7.03 -20.49
C ILE A 382 10.15 -5.62 -19.80
N THR A 383 10.01 -5.45 -18.46
CA THR A 383 9.69 -4.09 -17.88
C THR A 383 10.70 -3.04 -18.22
N ARG A 384 11.79 -2.88 -17.45
CA ARG A 384 13.14 -2.24 -17.55
C ARG A 384 13.96 -3.38 -16.94
N ASP A 385 15.12 -3.74 -17.45
CA ASP A 385 15.90 -4.81 -16.82
C ASP A 385 16.81 -4.23 -15.79
N ILE A 386 16.54 -4.42 -14.50
CA ILE A 386 17.49 -4.05 -13.47
C ILE A 386 18.49 -5.06 -12.99
N ARG A 387 18.93 -5.96 -13.84
CA ARG A 387 20.35 -6.27 -13.76
C ARG A 387 21.07 -6.14 -15.10
N PRO A 388 21.15 -4.91 -15.71
CA PRO A 388 21.45 -4.62 -17.12
C PRO A 388 22.36 -5.65 -17.81
N GLY A 389 21.78 -6.79 -18.19
CA GLY A 389 22.54 -8.03 -18.29
C GLY A 389 21.75 -9.31 -18.02
N THR A 390 21.90 -9.92 -16.82
CA THR A 390 21.33 -11.25 -16.47
C THR A 390 21.08 -11.50 -14.98
N GLY A 391 21.21 -10.49 -14.11
CA GLY A 391 20.93 -10.69 -12.67
C GLY A 391 19.42 -10.68 -12.41
N SER A 392 18.98 -10.45 -11.17
CA SER A 392 17.54 -10.52 -10.89
C SER A 392 17.07 -9.68 -9.71
N PRO A 393 15.75 -9.44 -9.62
CA PRO A 393 15.22 -8.37 -8.79
C PRO A 393 14.61 -8.86 -7.49
N PHE A 394 13.95 -10.00 -7.60
CA PHE A 394 12.84 -10.34 -6.73
C PHE A 394 13.28 -11.15 -5.55
N LEU A 395 14.25 -10.61 -4.84
CA LEU A 395 14.84 -11.33 -3.73
C LEU A 395 13.75 -11.67 -2.68
N PHE A 396 12.69 -10.84 -2.50
CA PHE A 396 11.98 -10.75 -1.20
C PHE A 396 10.69 -9.79 -1.14
N THR A 397 9.40 -10.04 -1.52
CA THR A 397 8.23 -9.12 -1.15
C THR A 397 6.72 -9.56 -1.27
N ARG A 398 5.78 -8.81 -0.60
CA ARG A 398 4.33 -9.08 -0.28
C ARG A 398 3.39 -7.84 -0.15
N GLY A 399 3.44 -6.81 -0.99
CA GLY A 399 2.60 -5.62 -0.78
C GLY A 399 2.51 -4.69 -1.97
N TYR A 400 1.56 -4.97 -2.85
CA TYR A 400 1.27 -4.27 -4.09
C TYR A 400 -0.16 -3.68 -3.95
N ALA A 401 -0.45 -2.39 -4.22
CA ALA A 401 -1.77 -1.84 -3.80
C ALA A 401 -2.29 -0.50 -4.36
N ALA A 402 -3.40 -0.61 -5.10
CA ALA A 402 -4.43 0.36 -5.59
C ALA A 402 -4.54 1.83 -5.09
N LEU A 403 -4.94 2.74 -6.02
CA LEU A 403 -5.38 4.17 -6.02
C LEU A 403 -5.51 4.61 -7.51
N GLY A 404 -5.94 5.84 -7.81
CA GLY A 404 -5.65 6.59 -9.05
C GLY A 404 -5.47 5.74 -10.32
N SER A 405 -4.30 5.76 -11.01
CA SER A 405 -3.80 4.97 -12.16
C SER A 405 -2.29 4.60 -12.20
N SER A 406 -1.57 4.29 -11.11
CA SER A 406 -0.10 3.94 -11.09
C SER A 406 0.60 3.68 -9.71
N VAL A 407 1.31 2.58 -9.43
CA VAL A 407 1.82 2.19 -8.06
C VAL A 407 3.35 2.10 -7.75
N ILE A 408 3.71 1.86 -6.49
CA ILE A 408 4.71 2.60 -5.70
C ILE A 408 5.93 1.76 -5.14
N PHE A 409 6.52 0.80 -5.84
CA PHE A 409 7.31 -0.34 -5.28
C PHE A 409 8.84 -0.41 -5.19
N GLY A 410 9.41 -1.63 -5.01
CA GLY A 410 10.76 -1.95 -4.55
C GLY A 410 11.46 -3.32 -4.51
N ALA A 411 12.39 -3.58 -5.42
CA ALA A 411 13.31 -4.73 -5.54
C ALA A 411 14.70 -4.23 -5.88
N ASP A 412 15.73 -5.09 -5.72
CA ASP A 412 17.22 -5.02 -5.57
C ASP A 412 18.27 -4.14 -6.41
N ASP A 413 18.60 -2.84 -6.17
CA ASP A 413 19.48 -2.12 -7.12
C ASP A 413 20.90 -2.64 -7.39
N GLY A 414 21.64 -3.02 -6.36
CA GLY A 414 23.10 -2.91 -6.46
C GLY A 414 23.66 -1.47 -6.41
N THR A 415 22.94 -0.48 -5.86
CA THR A 415 23.42 0.93 -5.64
C THR A 415 22.89 1.90 -4.58
N LEU A 416 21.59 2.04 -4.29
CA LEU A 416 21.13 2.79 -3.11
C LEU A 416 20.23 1.97 -2.14
N GLY A 417 19.36 1.03 -2.53
CA GLY A 417 18.70 0.11 -1.55
C GLY A 417 17.20 0.33 -1.34
N PRO A 418 16.38 -0.52 -0.64
CA PRO A 418 14.95 -0.44 -0.18
C PRO A 418 14.24 0.92 0.03
N GLU A 419 14.42 1.84 -0.90
CA GLU A 419 13.93 3.20 -1.11
C GLU A 419 12.51 3.27 -1.61
N VAL A 420 12.10 4.02 -2.64
CA VAL A 420 10.80 3.80 -3.33
C VAL A 420 10.73 4.22 -4.82
N TRP A 421 10.18 3.35 -5.70
CA TRP A 421 10.00 3.39 -7.15
C TRP A 421 8.51 3.50 -7.52
N ILE A 422 8.19 3.97 -8.72
CA ILE A 422 6.89 4.54 -9.05
C ILE A 422 6.90 4.97 -10.53
N SER A 423 6.13 4.37 -11.42
CA SER A 423 6.00 4.57 -12.88
C SER A 423 4.70 4.46 -13.82
N ASP A 424 4.67 5.00 -15.04
CA ASP A 424 3.42 5.43 -15.73
C ASP A 424 2.52 4.51 -16.63
N GLY A 425 3.04 4.02 -17.76
CA GLY A 425 2.79 2.72 -18.38
C GLY A 425 3.94 2.26 -19.31
N SER A 426 5.13 2.86 -19.16
CA SER A 426 6.08 3.14 -20.22
C SER A 426 7.52 3.17 -19.69
N LEU A 427 8.55 3.07 -20.56
CA LEU A 427 9.92 3.42 -20.15
C LEU A 427 10.00 4.75 -19.47
N GLU A 428 9.65 5.79 -20.19
CA GLU A 428 9.96 7.13 -19.76
C GLU A 428 9.21 7.49 -18.50
N GLY A 429 8.29 6.63 -18.02
CA GLY A 429 7.62 6.90 -16.78
C GLY A 429 7.90 6.08 -15.59
N THR A 430 8.96 5.28 -15.61
CA THR A 430 9.73 4.44 -14.63
C THR A 430 10.38 5.19 -13.45
N HIS A 431 9.94 5.62 -12.22
CA HIS A 431 10.68 6.59 -11.27
C HIS A 431 10.90 6.24 -9.80
N LEU A 432 12.07 6.50 -9.19
CA LEU A 432 12.18 6.62 -7.72
C LEU A 432 11.52 7.90 -7.27
N LEU A 433 11.19 8.07 -5.97
CA LEU A 433 10.65 9.35 -5.55
C LEU A 433 11.13 10.02 -4.21
N LYS A 434 12.26 9.61 -3.53
CA LYS A 434 13.19 10.39 -2.61
C LYS A 434 14.19 9.50 -1.79
N GLU A 435 14.42 9.85 -0.49
CA GLU A 435 15.13 9.27 0.70
C GLU A 435 14.65 9.91 2.05
N ILE A 436 15.41 9.86 3.18
CA ILE A 436 15.42 10.92 4.25
C ILE A 436 16.76 11.40 4.91
N GLN A 437 17.98 10.84 4.93
CA GLN A 437 18.54 9.51 4.68
C GLN A 437 20.07 9.58 4.41
N PHE A 438 20.55 8.89 3.38
CA PHE A 438 21.96 8.54 3.04
C PHE A 438 22.61 7.47 3.95
N GLY A 439 23.00 6.30 3.41
CA GLY A 439 23.59 5.18 4.18
C GLY A 439 24.40 4.18 3.35
N ARG A 440 24.86 3.07 3.97
CA ARG A 440 25.47 1.90 3.29
C ARG A 440 25.08 0.46 3.77
N ASN A 441 24.08 0.16 4.65
CA ASN A 441 23.68 -1.24 5.08
C ASN A 441 22.30 -1.62 5.79
N SER A 442 21.21 -0.83 5.82
CA SER A 442 19.98 -1.02 6.68
C SER A 442 18.86 -2.12 6.43
N ALA A 443 18.57 -3.13 7.26
CA ALA A 443 17.32 -3.97 7.08
C ALA A 443 16.06 -3.46 7.76
N VAL A 444 15.73 -2.19 7.56
CA VAL A 444 14.34 -1.78 7.73
C VAL A 444 13.43 -2.60 6.78
N THR A 445 12.12 -2.41 6.80
CA THR A 445 11.42 -2.52 5.52
C THR A 445 10.31 -1.50 5.48
N PRO A 446 10.03 -0.93 4.30
CA PRO A 446 8.99 0.04 4.10
C PRO A 446 7.84 -0.72 3.42
N GLY A 447 6.81 -1.05 4.18
CA GLY A 447 5.66 -1.82 3.72
C GLY A 447 4.38 -1.00 3.75
N ALA A 448 3.25 -1.66 3.50
CA ALA A 448 1.90 -1.26 3.88
C ALA A 448 0.92 -0.44 3.03
N PHE A 449 0.18 -1.04 2.11
CA PHE A 449 -0.32 -0.31 0.95
C PHE A 449 -1.81 -0.62 0.63
N SER A 450 -2.67 0.41 0.58
CA SER A 450 -4.11 0.46 0.18
C SER A 450 -4.65 1.90 0.25
N SER A 451 -5.50 2.30 -0.68
CA SER A 451 -5.91 3.70 -0.91
C SER A 451 -6.80 4.31 0.18
N ILE A 452 -6.60 5.60 0.49
CA ILE A 452 -7.50 6.48 1.26
C ILE A 452 -7.29 7.95 0.85
N ASP A 453 -8.38 8.73 0.71
CA ASP A 453 -8.37 10.20 0.59
C ASP A 453 -7.38 10.79 -0.45
N GLY A 454 -7.54 10.39 -1.72
CA GLY A 454 -6.64 10.79 -2.82
C GLY A 454 -5.22 10.25 -2.68
N GLY A 455 -5.01 9.39 -1.70
CA GLY A 455 -3.77 8.74 -1.35
C GLY A 455 -3.97 7.28 -0.96
N VAL A 456 -3.11 6.80 -0.09
CA VAL A 456 -2.85 5.42 0.38
C VAL A 456 -2.09 5.56 1.71
N TYR A 457 -2.02 4.53 2.55
CA TYR A 457 -1.45 4.67 3.90
C TYR A 457 -0.61 3.46 4.44
N PHE A 458 0.56 3.60 5.14
CA PHE A 458 1.72 2.63 5.23
C PHE A 458 2.67 2.60 6.48
N GLY A 459 3.87 1.98 6.50
CA GLY A 459 4.81 2.14 7.64
C GLY A 459 6.35 1.91 7.58
N VAL A 460 7.07 2.35 8.65
CA VAL A 460 8.51 2.28 9.11
C VAL A 460 8.78 2.69 10.61
N SER A 461 9.34 1.83 11.47
CA SER A 461 9.28 1.85 12.98
C SER A 461 8.02 2.33 13.72
N ASP A 462 7.93 3.61 14.14
CA ASP A 462 6.96 4.05 15.17
C ASP A 462 6.35 5.48 15.01
N GLN A 463 6.54 6.20 13.89
CA GLN A 463 5.82 7.45 13.52
C GLN A 463 5.22 7.48 12.07
N LEU A 464 3.92 7.84 11.93
CA LEU A 464 3.03 7.57 10.76
C LEU A 464 3.01 8.68 9.68
N TRP A 465 2.50 8.43 8.47
CA TRP A 465 2.65 9.18 7.18
C TRP A 465 1.24 9.33 6.42
N LYS A 466 1.04 9.89 5.19
CA LYS A 466 -0.25 10.01 4.36
C LYS A 466 -0.17 10.36 2.82
N THR A 467 -0.43 9.52 1.80
CA THR A 467 0.09 9.80 0.40
C THR A 467 -0.61 10.86 -0.55
N ASP A 468 0.18 11.51 -1.44
CA ASP A 468 -0.14 12.02 -2.81
C ASP A 468 0.97 11.75 -3.87
N GLY A 469 2.02 11.00 -3.51
CA GLY A 469 3.28 10.65 -4.20
C GLY A 469 3.82 11.44 -5.35
N THR A 470 3.77 12.76 -5.30
CA THR A 470 4.93 13.52 -5.79
C THR A 470 6.12 13.38 -4.83
N GLU A 471 7.36 13.74 -5.23
CA GLU A 471 8.49 13.89 -4.26
C GLU A 471 7.99 14.68 -3.08
N GLU A 472 7.43 15.86 -3.43
CA GLU A 472 6.76 16.81 -2.57
C GLU A 472 5.85 16.03 -1.66
N GLY A 473 4.65 15.55 -1.96
CA GLY A 473 3.76 14.96 -0.94
C GLY A 473 4.40 14.32 0.32
N THR A 474 5.35 13.39 0.17
CA THR A 474 5.77 12.37 1.16
C THR A 474 6.22 12.91 2.53
N ALA A 475 5.67 12.44 3.65
CA ALA A 475 5.90 13.10 4.95
C ALA A 475 5.42 12.27 6.13
N ARG A 476 5.91 12.62 7.34
CA ARG A 476 5.34 12.14 8.61
C ARG A 476 4.01 12.86 8.88
N PHE A 477 2.90 12.12 8.90
CA PHE A 477 1.56 12.54 9.34
C PHE A 477 1.44 12.54 10.86
N ALA A 478 2.18 11.70 11.59
CA ALA A 478 2.29 11.79 13.06
C ALA A 478 3.76 11.82 13.50
N LEU A 479 4.08 12.77 14.38
CA LEU A 479 5.44 13.02 14.89
C LEU A 479 5.60 12.56 16.33
N ASN A 480 6.51 11.61 16.60
CA ASN A 480 6.91 11.26 17.97
C ASN A 480 7.97 12.25 18.51
N THR A 481 7.57 13.48 18.82
CA THR A 481 8.47 14.45 19.46
C THR A 481 8.53 14.26 20.98
N ILE A 482 9.68 13.75 21.45
CA ILE A 482 10.13 13.67 22.85
C ILE A 482 9.45 12.58 23.70
N ALA A 483 10.20 11.52 23.98
CA ALA A 483 9.87 10.51 24.98
C ALA A 483 9.90 11.08 26.42
N THR A 484 8.82 11.72 26.85
CA THR A 484 8.56 11.89 28.29
C THR A 484 8.27 10.53 28.90
N VAL A 485 9.04 10.14 29.93
CA VAL A 485 8.89 8.83 30.60
C VAL A 485 7.47 8.64 31.14
N GLY A 486 6.64 7.90 30.41
CA GLY A 486 5.22 7.65 30.72
C GLY A 486 4.21 8.11 29.66
N SER A 487 4.63 8.59 28.48
CA SER A 487 3.77 8.57 27.29
C SER A 487 3.68 7.16 26.69
N PHE A 488 2.58 6.87 26.01
CA PHE A 488 2.20 5.55 25.53
C PHE A 488 2.06 5.63 24.01
N GLU A 489 3.15 5.31 23.32
CA GLU A 489 3.21 5.49 21.88
C GLU A 489 2.63 4.27 21.15
N PRO A 490 1.87 4.50 20.07
CA PRO A 490 1.38 3.42 19.23
C PRO A 490 2.53 2.58 18.66
N SER A 491 2.45 1.29 18.93
CA SER A 491 3.44 0.28 18.61
C SER A 491 3.11 -0.29 17.25
N PHE A 492 3.69 0.28 16.21
CA PHE A 492 3.30 -0.01 14.84
C PHE A 492 3.89 -1.32 14.28
N SER A 493 3.85 -2.31 15.15
CA SER A 493 4.97 -3.17 15.42
C SER A 493 4.59 -4.62 15.69
N ASP A 494 3.38 -5.08 15.36
CA ASP A 494 3.14 -6.54 15.23
C ASP A 494 1.83 -6.92 14.51
N ILE A 495 0.92 -6.02 14.09
CA ILE A 495 -0.35 -6.49 13.46
C ILE A 495 -0.11 -7.14 12.09
N GLY A 496 -1.17 -7.40 11.34
CA GLY A 496 -1.06 -8.10 10.08
C GLY A 496 -1.01 -7.34 8.82
N PRO A 497 -2.22 -7.12 8.34
CA PRO A 497 -2.47 -5.84 7.73
C PRO A 497 -3.66 -4.96 8.33
N PRO A 498 -3.58 -3.95 9.26
CA PRO A 498 -4.83 -2.24 8.63
C PRO A 498 -5.39 -2.03 7.22
N THR A 499 -6.59 -2.59 7.09
CA THR A 499 -7.78 -1.73 7.00
C THR A 499 -7.68 -0.47 7.87
N PHE A 500 -8.12 0.65 7.29
CA PHE A 500 -8.17 1.98 7.92
C PHE A 500 -9.52 2.61 7.70
N ALA A 501 -9.86 3.58 8.55
CA ALA A 501 -10.93 4.53 8.25
C ALA A 501 -10.51 5.97 8.55
N MET A 502 -10.92 6.92 7.69
CA MET A 502 -10.94 8.35 8.02
C MET A 502 -12.38 8.74 8.43
N ALA A 503 -12.59 9.20 9.66
CA ALA A 503 -13.89 9.71 10.12
C ALA A 503 -13.70 10.92 11.04
N ASN A 504 -14.58 11.93 10.97
CA ASN A 504 -14.42 13.22 11.68
C ASN A 504 -13.08 13.96 11.43
N GLY A 505 -12.35 13.66 10.35
CA GLY A 505 -10.99 14.17 10.15
C GLY A 505 -9.97 13.55 11.10
N LEU A 506 -10.27 12.35 11.62
CA LEU A 506 -9.39 11.51 12.41
C LEU A 506 -9.16 10.20 11.66
N LEU A 507 -7.89 9.82 11.53
CA LEU A 507 -7.50 8.50 11.05
C LEU A 507 -7.70 7.49 12.18
N PHE A 508 -8.42 6.42 11.92
CA PHE A 508 -8.66 5.31 12.83
C PHE A 508 -7.95 4.05 12.33
N PHE A 509 -7.34 3.34 13.27
CA PHE A 509 -6.46 2.21 13.04
C PHE A 509 -6.43 1.30 14.27
N ALA A 510 -6.00 0.06 14.09
CA ALA A 510 -5.60 -0.80 15.20
C ALA A 510 -4.14 -0.47 15.60
N SER A 511 -3.83 -0.45 16.90
CA SER A 511 -2.45 -0.38 17.41
C SER A 511 -2.38 -0.80 18.88
N ASP A 512 -1.16 -1.14 19.33
CA ASP A 512 -0.82 -1.42 20.73
C ASP A 512 -0.11 -0.22 21.38
N ASP A 513 0.01 -0.18 22.71
CA ASP A 513 0.96 0.68 23.45
C ASP A 513 1.93 -0.12 24.35
N GLY A 514 1.92 -1.45 24.23
CA GLY A 514 2.71 -2.36 25.07
C GLY A 514 2.13 -2.54 26.48
N LYS A 515 0.96 -1.97 26.79
CA LYS A 515 0.31 -2.06 28.11
C LYS A 515 -1.14 -2.55 28.03
N ASN A 516 -1.92 -2.00 27.11
CA ASN A 516 -3.35 -2.27 26.99
C ASN A 516 -3.67 -3.26 25.86
N GLY A 517 -2.67 -3.64 25.07
CA GLY A 517 -2.84 -4.49 23.90
C GLY A 517 -3.44 -3.72 22.73
N VAL A 518 -3.92 -4.46 21.73
CA VAL A 518 -4.35 -3.86 20.47
C VAL A 518 -5.82 -3.54 20.47
N GLU A 519 -6.05 -2.24 20.41
CA GLU A 519 -7.31 -1.58 20.65
C GLU A 519 -7.61 -0.60 19.52
N LEU A 520 -8.75 0.09 19.58
CA LEU A 520 -9.04 1.15 18.61
C LEU A 520 -8.19 2.37 18.95
N TRP A 521 -7.36 2.80 18.01
CA TRP A 521 -6.62 4.05 18.07
C TRP A 521 -7.20 5.06 17.09
N LYS A 522 -6.89 6.33 17.35
CA LYS A 522 -7.16 7.43 16.44
C LYS A 522 -5.99 8.40 16.41
N SER A 523 -5.81 9.12 15.30
CA SER A 523 -4.91 10.27 15.20
C SER A 523 -5.56 11.43 14.43
N ASN A 524 -5.18 12.65 14.76
CA ASN A 524 -5.49 13.87 14.00
C ASN A 524 -4.25 14.42 13.25
N GLY A 525 -3.20 13.61 13.13
CA GLY A 525 -1.90 14.03 12.62
C GLY A 525 -1.02 14.79 13.63
N SER A 526 -1.25 14.64 14.94
CA SER A 526 -0.39 15.20 15.98
C SER A 526 -0.22 14.20 17.14
N PRO A 527 0.96 14.12 17.78
CA PRO A 527 1.19 13.18 18.89
C PRO A 527 0.15 13.30 20.00
N SER A 528 -0.26 14.52 20.37
CA SER A 528 -1.27 14.74 21.41
C SER A 528 -2.69 14.25 21.04
N GLY A 529 -2.97 14.07 19.74
CA GLY A 529 -4.22 13.53 19.22
C GLY A 529 -4.15 12.05 18.83
N THR A 530 -2.95 11.53 18.55
CA THR A 530 -2.65 10.10 18.43
C THR A 530 -2.81 9.40 19.78
N LYS A 531 -3.85 8.58 19.94
CA LYS A 531 -4.09 7.80 21.17
C LYS A 531 -5.13 6.69 21.00
N MET A 532 -5.04 5.68 21.88
CA MET A 532 -6.12 4.74 22.14
C MET A 532 -7.43 5.50 22.43
N VAL A 533 -8.50 5.12 21.74
CA VAL A 533 -9.84 5.70 21.91
C VAL A 533 -10.50 5.16 23.17
N ARG A 534 -10.29 3.87 23.45
CA ARG A 534 -10.81 3.13 24.58
C ARG A 534 -10.07 1.79 24.70
N ASP A 535 -9.86 1.35 25.94
CA ASP A 535 -9.61 -0.05 26.29
C ASP A 535 -10.93 -0.84 26.16
N ILE A 536 -11.11 -1.57 25.07
CA ILE A 536 -12.34 -2.33 24.75
C ILE A 536 -12.26 -3.74 25.34
N SER A 537 -11.09 -4.39 25.32
CA SER A 537 -10.83 -5.67 26.00
C SER A 537 -9.83 -5.52 27.18
N PRO A 538 -10.27 -5.06 28.37
CA PRO A 538 -9.38 -4.87 29.52
C PRO A 538 -8.65 -6.14 29.97
N GLY A 539 -7.34 -6.00 30.21
CA GLY A 539 -6.45 -7.04 30.69
C GLY A 539 -6.68 -7.51 32.13
N THR A 540 -6.16 -8.69 32.49
CA THR A 540 -6.21 -9.20 33.88
C THR A 540 -5.04 -8.70 34.73
N THR A 541 -5.34 -8.12 35.90
CA THR A 541 -4.32 -7.66 36.87
C THR A 541 -3.99 -8.74 37.91
N ILE A 542 -2.72 -9.14 38.01
CA ILE A 542 -2.19 -10.08 39.01
C ILE A 542 -1.23 -9.34 39.95
N THR A 543 -1.56 -9.25 41.24
CA THR A 543 -0.78 -8.48 42.22
C THR A 543 0.07 -9.37 43.13
N PHE A 544 1.37 -9.03 43.25
CA PHE A 544 2.33 -9.63 44.17
C PHE A 544 2.78 -8.65 45.27
N PRO A 545 3.42 -9.10 46.35
CA PRO A 545 3.91 -8.21 47.41
C PRO A 545 5.10 -7.34 46.97
N GLY A 546 4.80 -6.21 46.30
CA GLY A 546 5.78 -5.23 45.82
C GLY A 546 5.86 -5.08 44.30
N SER A 547 5.03 -5.81 43.53
CA SER A 547 4.91 -5.66 42.08
C SER A 547 3.50 -6.02 41.60
N THR A 548 3.11 -5.47 40.46
CA THR A 548 1.89 -5.84 39.74
C THR A 548 2.29 -6.36 38.37
N ILE A 549 1.61 -7.38 37.89
CA ILE A 549 1.67 -7.81 36.48
C ILE A 549 0.28 -7.56 35.91
N GLU A 550 0.20 -6.68 34.92
CA GLU A 550 -0.98 -6.54 34.07
C GLU A 550 -0.76 -7.45 32.86
N THR A 551 -1.77 -8.25 32.51
CA THR A 551 -1.77 -9.11 31.32
C THR A 551 -2.72 -8.49 30.30
N PRO A 552 -2.22 -7.82 29.24
CA PRO A 552 -3.09 -7.25 28.23
C PRO A 552 -3.90 -8.34 27.53
N ASN A 553 -5.17 -8.04 27.26
CA ASN A 553 -5.93 -8.70 26.20
C ASN A 553 -5.87 -7.78 24.96
N SER A 554 -6.66 -8.00 23.91
CA SER A 554 -6.70 -7.08 22.75
C SER A 554 -8.00 -7.25 21.98
N SER A 555 -8.76 -6.17 21.78
CA SER A 555 -9.99 -6.22 20.99
C SER A 555 -9.74 -6.40 19.49
N ARG A 556 -8.55 -6.03 18.99
CA ARG A 556 -8.12 -6.14 17.57
C ARG A 556 -9.19 -5.66 16.59
N PRO A 557 -9.43 -4.34 16.52
CA PRO A 557 -10.35 -3.74 15.56
C PRO A 557 -10.01 -4.12 14.12
N LYS A 558 -11.02 -4.56 13.36
CA LYS A 558 -10.89 -4.95 11.96
C LYS A 558 -12.07 -4.48 11.11
N GLU A 559 -11.91 -4.46 9.78
CA GLU A 559 -12.89 -3.89 8.82
C GLU A 559 -13.29 -2.44 9.15
N LEU A 560 -12.31 -1.59 9.47
CA LEU A 560 -12.58 -0.21 9.86
C LEU A 560 -13.30 0.54 8.72
N THR A 561 -14.56 0.90 8.96
CA THR A 561 -15.48 1.45 7.96
C THR A 561 -15.98 2.82 8.37
N ALA A 562 -15.65 3.85 7.60
CA ALA A 562 -16.10 5.22 7.84
C ALA A 562 -17.56 5.44 7.40
N VAL A 563 -18.39 5.94 8.32
CA VAL A 563 -19.77 6.34 8.02
C VAL A 563 -20.06 7.67 8.72
N VAL A 564 -20.01 8.76 7.94
CA VAL A 564 -20.23 10.15 8.36
C VAL A 564 -19.27 10.58 9.49
N ASP A 565 -19.73 10.54 10.75
CA ASP A 565 -19.05 11.03 11.95
C ASP A 565 -18.58 9.90 12.87
N LYS A 566 -18.54 8.65 12.35
CA LYS A 566 -18.18 7.46 13.11
C LYS A 566 -17.36 6.48 12.28
N VAL A 567 -16.49 5.72 12.96
CA VAL A 567 -15.96 4.45 12.45
C VAL A 567 -16.80 3.30 13.00
N TYR A 568 -17.14 2.35 12.15
CA TYR A 568 -17.71 1.05 12.50
C TYR A 568 -16.63 0.00 12.26
N PHE A 569 -16.55 -1.00 13.12
CA PHE A 569 -15.49 -2.00 13.10
C PHE A 569 -15.97 -3.26 13.80
N ARG A 570 -15.33 -4.40 13.52
CA ARG A 570 -15.50 -5.64 14.28
C ARG A 570 -14.36 -5.78 15.28
N ILE A 571 -14.57 -6.57 16.33
CA ILE A 571 -13.52 -6.96 17.28
C ILE A 571 -13.31 -8.47 17.22
N GLU A 572 -12.05 -8.92 17.25
CA GLU A 572 -11.67 -10.33 17.09
C GLU A 572 -12.23 -11.20 18.24
N ASP A 573 -12.37 -10.63 19.45
CA ASP A 573 -13.03 -11.25 20.60
C ASP A 573 -14.57 -11.37 20.42
N GLY A 574 -14.98 -12.39 19.67
CA GLY A 574 -16.38 -12.80 19.55
C GLY A 574 -17.19 -12.07 18.47
N ASP A 575 -16.50 -11.45 17.51
CA ASP A 575 -17.02 -10.91 16.25
C ASP A 575 -18.19 -9.91 16.41
N GLN A 576 -18.11 -9.08 17.45
CA GLN A 576 -19.13 -8.07 17.72
C GLN A 576 -18.95 -6.84 16.83
N LEU A 577 -20.04 -6.40 16.21
CA LEU A 577 -20.08 -5.09 15.57
C LEU A 577 -19.99 -3.98 16.62
N MET A 578 -18.98 -3.13 16.48
CA MET A 578 -18.71 -1.95 17.30
C MET A 578 -18.87 -0.68 16.47
N VAL A 579 -19.06 0.44 17.15
CA VAL A 579 -19.00 1.79 16.57
C VAL A 579 -18.24 2.73 17.50
N SER A 580 -17.58 3.76 16.96
CA SER A 580 -16.97 4.85 17.73
C SER A 580 -17.07 6.20 17.01
N ASP A 581 -17.31 7.27 17.76
CA ASP A 581 -17.17 8.66 17.33
C ASP A 581 -15.75 9.23 17.58
N GLY A 582 -14.82 8.40 18.07
CA GLY A 582 -13.51 8.81 18.55
C GLY A 582 -13.48 9.23 20.02
N THR A 583 -14.51 8.94 20.82
CA THR A 583 -14.51 9.12 22.28
C THR A 583 -14.74 7.80 23.00
N GLU A 584 -14.14 7.64 24.19
CA GLU A 584 -14.34 6.46 25.06
C GLU A 584 -15.84 6.17 25.32
N SER A 585 -16.63 7.23 25.46
CA SER A 585 -18.09 7.19 25.66
C SER A 585 -18.89 6.81 24.42
N GLY A 586 -18.39 7.12 23.22
CA GLY A 586 -19.04 6.79 21.95
C GLY A 586 -18.59 5.44 21.38
N THR A 587 -17.45 4.90 21.83
CA THR A 587 -17.03 3.53 21.53
C THR A 587 -17.93 2.51 22.24
N VAL A 588 -18.86 1.89 21.51
CA VAL A 588 -19.87 0.95 22.04
C VAL A 588 -20.15 -0.23 21.11
N SER A 589 -20.59 -1.36 21.69
CA SER A 589 -21.11 -2.52 20.95
C SER A 589 -22.52 -2.24 20.43
N LEU A 590 -22.78 -2.63 19.19
CA LEU A 590 -24.06 -2.51 18.50
C LEU A 590 -24.96 -3.75 18.67
N GLY A 591 -24.48 -4.79 19.36
CA GLY A 591 -25.24 -5.97 19.75
C GLY A 591 -24.67 -7.28 19.23
N ASN A 592 -25.28 -8.40 19.64
CA ASN A 592 -24.88 -9.75 19.24
C ASN A 592 -25.37 -10.11 17.83
N VAL A 593 -24.90 -9.35 16.84
CA VAL A 593 -25.04 -9.64 15.40
C VAL A 593 -23.62 -9.71 14.86
N ALA A 594 -23.20 -10.88 14.37
CA ALA A 594 -21.97 -10.96 13.61
C ALA A 594 -22.21 -10.22 12.29
N ALA A 595 -21.34 -9.27 11.97
CA ALA A 595 -21.58 -8.28 10.93
C ALA A 595 -20.53 -8.39 9.85
N GLU A 596 -20.97 -8.26 8.61
CA GLU A 596 -20.27 -8.74 7.42
C GLU A 596 -20.49 -7.67 6.32
N HIS A 597 -19.47 -7.29 5.56
CA HIS A 597 -19.56 -6.40 4.39
C HIS A 597 -20.03 -4.99 4.76
N LEU A 598 -19.30 -4.43 5.72
CA LEU A 598 -19.52 -3.10 6.27
C LEU A 598 -19.46 -2.04 5.15
N THR A 599 -20.63 -1.53 4.75
CA THR A 599 -20.80 -0.63 3.60
C THR A 599 -21.48 0.67 4.04
N SER A 600 -20.86 1.80 3.72
CA SER A 600 -21.40 3.13 4.01
C SER A 600 -22.47 3.53 2.99
N PHE A 601 -23.74 3.66 3.41
CA PHE A 601 -24.82 4.11 2.53
C PHE A 601 -25.85 4.99 3.25
N ALA A 602 -26.26 6.10 2.60
CA ALA A 602 -27.25 7.05 3.11
C ALA A 602 -27.00 7.60 4.53
N GLY A 603 -25.73 7.61 4.96
CA GLY A 603 -25.33 8.02 6.32
C GLY A 603 -25.56 6.95 7.41
N LYS A 604 -25.72 5.69 6.99
CA LYS A 604 -25.83 4.51 7.84
C LYS A 604 -24.84 3.44 7.40
N LEU A 605 -24.52 2.53 8.31
CA LEU A 605 -23.83 1.29 7.99
C LEU A 605 -24.85 0.28 7.45
N PHE A 606 -24.55 -0.34 6.33
CA PHE A 606 -25.23 -1.53 5.81
C PHE A 606 -24.26 -2.71 5.87
N PHE A 607 -24.78 -3.90 6.12
CA PHE A 607 -23.97 -5.10 6.31
C PHE A 607 -24.82 -6.34 6.09
N ALA A 608 -24.24 -7.40 5.53
CA ALA A 608 -24.76 -8.74 5.78
C ALA A 608 -24.63 -9.01 7.30
N GLY A 609 -25.66 -9.55 7.94
CA GLY A 609 -25.72 -9.65 9.39
C GLY A 609 -26.32 -10.97 9.83
N ARG A 610 -25.60 -11.66 10.73
CA ARG A 610 -25.90 -13.02 11.13
C ARG A 610 -26.42 -13.13 12.55
N THR A 611 -27.52 -13.86 12.73
CA THR A 611 -27.97 -14.32 14.06
C THR A 611 -28.37 -15.80 14.04
N ALA A 612 -28.32 -16.44 15.21
CA ALA A 612 -28.76 -17.83 15.38
C ALA A 612 -30.25 -18.08 15.11
N ALA A 613 -31.05 -17.03 14.88
CA ALA A 613 -32.47 -17.12 14.56
C ALA A 613 -32.79 -16.81 13.08
N SER A 614 -31.85 -16.22 12.34
CA SER A 614 -32.13 -15.52 11.07
C SER A 614 -31.16 -15.82 9.93
N GLY A 615 -30.20 -16.74 10.11
CA GLY A 615 -29.04 -16.88 9.21
C GLY A 615 -28.34 -15.54 8.94
N THR A 616 -27.68 -15.43 7.79
CA THR A 616 -27.02 -14.21 7.28
C THR A 616 -27.93 -13.51 6.27
N GLU A 617 -28.40 -12.32 6.63
CA GLU A 617 -29.40 -11.51 5.90
C GLU A 617 -28.94 -10.05 5.79
N LEU A 618 -29.70 -9.15 5.15
CA LEU A 618 -29.29 -7.74 5.02
C LEU A 618 -29.70 -6.92 6.25
N TRP A 619 -28.75 -6.22 6.88
CA TRP A 619 -28.91 -5.38 8.07
C TRP A 619 -28.44 -3.94 7.84
N VAL A 620 -28.88 -3.05 8.72
CA VAL A 620 -28.53 -1.63 8.77
C VAL A 620 -28.31 -1.17 10.22
N SER A 621 -27.44 -0.19 10.44
CA SER A 621 -27.28 0.52 11.72
C SER A 621 -27.05 2.02 11.52
N ASP A 622 -27.59 2.84 12.43
CA ASP A 622 -27.22 4.26 12.58
C ASP A 622 -26.19 4.52 13.69
N GLY A 623 -25.55 3.44 14.18
CA GLY A 623 -24.57 3.52 15.26
C GLY A 623 -25.25 3.72 16.60
N THR A 624 -26.41 3.08 16.79
CA THR A 624 -27.08 2.86 18.07
C THR A 624 -27.59 1.42 18.13
N GLN A 625 -27.57 0.79 19.31
CA GLN A 625 -28.03 -0.60 19.47
C GLN A 625 -29.52 -0.78 19.14
N GLU A 626 -30.36 0.26 19.30
CA GLU A 626 -31.77 0.21 18.89
C GLU A 626 -31.98 0.39 17.38
N GLY A 627 -31.05 1.05 16.69
CA GLY A 627 -31.06 1.27 15.24
C GLY A 627 -30.36 0.18 14.42
N THR A 628 -29.65 -0.75 15.07
CA THR A 628 -29.06 -1.95 14.46
C THR A 628 -30.13 -3.01 14.22
N VAL A 629 -30.66 -3.08 12.99
CA VAL A 629 -31.80 -3.93 12.63
C VAL A 629 -31.65 -4.56 11.26
N MET A 630 -32.26 -5.73 11.08
CA MET A 630 -32.44 -6.36 9.77
C MET A 630 -33.31 -5.47 8.86
N VAL A 631 -32.85 -5.23 7.62
CA VAL A 631 -33.60 -4.50 6.59
C VAL A 631 -34.70 -5.40 6.02
N ALA A 632 -34.38 -6.65 5.70
CA ALA A 632 -35.32 -7.67 5.25
C ALA A 632 -34.81 -9.08 5.57
N ASP A 633 -35.74 -9.99 5.87
CA ASP A 633 -35.56 -11.44 5.95
C ASP A 633 -35.84 -12.01 4.55
N LEU A 634 -34.80 -12.18 3.73
CA LEU A 634 -34.93 -12.62 2.34
C LEU A 634 -35.03 -14.15 2.26
N ALA A 635 -34.10 -14.89 2.87
CA ALA A 635 -34.14 -16.35 2.95
C ALA A 635 -34.82 -16.82 4.25
N THR A 636 -36.15 -16.72 4.28
CA THR A 636 -37.02 -16.83 5.48
C THR A 636 -36.54 -17.78 6.59
N GLY A 637 -36.17 -17.20 7.74
CA GLY A 637 -35.89 -17.93 8.98
C GLY A 637 -34.40 -18.23 9.16
N ALA A 638 -34.03 -19.48 9.44
CA ALA A 638 -32.62 -19.84 9.72
C ALA A 638 -31.80 -20.18 8.45
N ALA A 639 -32.33 -19.90 7.26
CA ALA A 639 -31.54 -19.90 6.02
C ALA A 639 -30.82 -18.55 5.86
N SER A 640 -29.96 -18.42 4.86
CA SER A 640 -29.20 -17.19 4.60
C SER A 640 -29.35 -16.82 3.13
N SER A 641 -29.59 -15.55 2.84
CA SER A 641 -29.64 -15.02 1.46
C SER A 641 -28.29 -14.60 0.90
N TYR A 642 -27.26 -14.63 1.75
CA TYR A 642 -25.87 -14.25 1.44
C TYR A 642 -25.74 -12.90 0.70
N PRO A 643 -26.25 -11.77 1.26
CA PRO A 643 -26.21 -10.48 0.58
C PRO A 643 -24.76 -10.06 0.28
N SER A 644 -24.44 -9.97 -1.00
CA SER A 644 -23.08 -9.83 -1.51
C SER A 644 -22.94 -8.65 -2.48
N LYS A 645 -21.71 -8.24 -2.80
CA LYS A 645 -21.36 -7.16 -3.73
C LYS A 645 -22.17 -5.86 -3.47
N LEU A 646 -22.13 -5.39 -2.21
CA LEU A 646 -22.85 -4.19 -1.75
C LEU A 646 -22.25 -2.92 -2.40
N THR A 647 -22.90 -2.41 -3.44
CA THR A 647 -22.45 -1.28 -4.26
C THR A 647 -23.42 -0.10 -4.15
N THR A 648 -22.94 1.12 -3.91
CA THR A 648 -23.81 2.30 -3.87
C THR A 648 -23.86 3.04 -5.22
N ALA A 649 -25.06 3.34 -5.71
CA ALA A 649 -25.26 4.14 -6.92
C ALA A 649 -26.63 4.85 -6.88
N GLY A 650 -26.72 6.06 -7.44
CA GLY A 650 -28.01 6.74 -7.68
C GLY A 650 -28.82 7.14 -6.44
N GLY A 651 -28.23 7.08 -5.24
CA GLY A 651 -28.97 7.21 -3.98
C GLY A 651 -29.68 5.93 -3.55
N LYS A 652 -29.20 4.77 -4.02
CA LYS A 652 -29.60 3.41 -3.65
C LYS A 652 -28.37 2.58 -3.24
N LEU A 653 -28.61 1.52 -2.48
CA LEU A 653 -27.67 0.40 -2.35
C LEU A 653 -28.13 -0.72 -3.29
N PHE A 654 -27.20 -1.29 -4.04
CA PHE A 654 -27.36 -2.50 -4.84
C PHE A 654 -26.58 -3.63 -4.15
N PHE A 655 -27.06 -4.85 -4.32
CA PHE A 655 -26.40 -6.05 -3.80
C PHE A 655 -26.90 -7.28 -4.57
N VAL A 656 -26.28 -8.43 -4.35
CA VAL A 656 -26.56 -9.71 -5.01
C VAL A 656 -26.91 -10.73 -3.93
N ALA A 657 -28.08 -11.35 -4.03
CA ALA A 657 -28.60 -12.27 -3.00
C ALA A 657 -29.51 -13.33 -3.61
N ASP A 658 -29.70 -14.43 -2.87
CA ASP A 658 -30.62 -15.52 -3.21
C ASP A 658 -31.75 -15.61 -2.17
N ASP A 659 -33.02 -15.49 -2.60
CA ASP A 659 -34.21 -15.70 -1.77
C ASP A 659 -34.69 -17.17 -1.77
N GLY A 660 -33.86 -18.08 -2.28
CA GLY A 660 -34.19 -19.48 -2.58
C GLY A 660 -34.74 -19.70 -3.99
N SER A 661 -34.61 -18.71 -4.89
CA SER A 661 -34.98 -18.83 -6.32
C SER A 661 -33.78 -18.74 -7.29
N GLY A 662 -32.61 -18.31 -6.82
CA GLY A 662 -31.39 -18.13 -7.60
C GLY A 662 -30.74 -16.76 -7.38
N THR A 663 -29.41 -16.74 -7.44
CA THR A 663 -28.56 -15.54 -7.26
C THR A 663 -28.86 -14.46 -8.30
N GLU A 664 -29.40 -13.34 -7.84
CA GLU A 664 -29.93 -12.26 -8.68
C GLU A 664 -29.56 -10.87 -8.15
N LEU A 665 -29.81 -9.83 -8.93
CA LEU A 665 -29.58 -8.44 -8.50
C LEU A 665 -30.70 -7.97 -7.56
N TRP A 666 -30.34 -7.19 -6.54
CA TRP A 666 -31.26 -6.55 -5.62
C TRP A 666 -30.90 -5.07 -5.41
N THR A 667 -31.87 -4.29 -4.95
CA THR A 667 -31.67 -2.89 -4.53
C THR A 667 -32.42 -2.60 -3.24
N THR A 668 -31.95 -1.64 -2.44
CA THR A 668 -32.66 -1.13 -1.25
C THR A 668 -32.47 0.38 -1.05
N ASP A 669 -33.43 1.00 -0.35
CA ASP A 669 -33.37 2.36 0.19
C ASP A 669 -33.07 2.41 1.70
N GLY A 670 -32.87 1.24 2.35
CA GLY A 670 -32.76 1.11 3.80
C GLY A 670 -34.05 0.72 4.51
N THR A 671 -35.11 0.39 3.78
CA THR A 671 -36.38 -0.10 4.34
C THR A 671 -36.78 -1.46 3.76
N GLN A 672 -37.48 -2.26 4.55
CA GLN A 672 -38.04 -3.55 4.10
C GLN A 672 -38.95 -3.41 2.85
N GLN A 673 -39.57 -2.25 2.64
CA GLN A 673 -40.44 -1.99 1.49
C GLN A 673 -39.64 -1.54 0.25
N GLY A 674 -38.50 -0.88 0.43
CA GLY A 674 -37.61 -0.48 -0.68
C GLY A 674 -36.62 -1.57 -1.10
N THR A 675 -36.45 -2.63 -0.31
CA THR A 675 -35.67 -3.82 -0.68
C THR A 675 -36.42 -4.67 -1.72
N VAL A 676 -35.88 -4.74 -2.94
CA VAL A 676 -36.57 -5.31 -4.11
C VAL A 676 -35.59 -6.11 -4.99
N LYS A 677 -36.01 -7.31 -5.41
CA LYS A 677 -35.34 -8.14 -6.43
C LYS A 677 -35.48 -7.48 -7.81
N LEU A 678 -34.39 -7.39 -8.54
CA LEU A 678 -34.30 -6.94 -9.93
C LEU A 678 -34.04 -8.18 -10.78
N ASP A 679 -35.13 -8.91 -11.05
CA ASP A 679 -35.16 -10.28 -11.58
C ASP A 679 -34.71 -10.29 -13.05
N ILE A 680 -33.47 -10.71 -13.33
CA ILE A 680 -32.87 -10.71 -14.68
C ILE A 680 -33.16 -12.01 -15.42
N SER A 681 -33.06 -13.17 -14.76
CA SER A 681 -33.41 -14.47 -15.32
C SER A 681 -34.49 -15.19 -14.49
N PRO A 682 -35.79 -14.98 -14.77
CA PRO A 682 -36.92 -15.56 -14.02
C PRO A 682 -37.06 -17.10 -14.05
N ALA A 683 -36.04 -17.83 -14.52
CA ALA A 683 -35.94 -19.27 -14.58
C ALA A 683 -34.78 -19.86 -13.75
N GLY A 684 -33.93 -19.02 -13.14
CA GLY A 684 -32.81 -19.42 -12.28
C GLY A 684 -32.16 -18.21 -11.60
N GLY A 685 -30.82 -18.20 -11.55
CA GLY A 685 -30.03 -17.00 -11.23
C GLY A 685 -29.39 -16.38 -12.47
N SER A 686 -29.06 -15.09 -12.38
CA SER A 686 -28.34 -14.31 -13.41
C SER A 686 -26.87 -14.05 -13.07
N TYR A 687 -26.47 -14.38 -11.82
CA TYR A 687 -25.12 -14.28 -11.27
C TYR A 687 -24.41 -12.93 -11.51
N PRO A 688 -24.97 -11.78 -11.06
CA PRO A 688 -24.36 -10.48 -11.33
C PRO A 688 -22.93 -10.35 -10.78
N THR A 689 -22.02 -9.86 -11.61
CA THR A 689 -20.58 -9.70 -11.35
C THR A 689 -20.10 -8.31 -11.75
N GLN A 690 -19.01 -7.84 -11.12
CA GLN A 690 -18.42 -6.51 -11.36
C GLN A 690 -19.43 -5.36 -11.29
N LEU A 691 -20.08 -5.16 -10.13
CA LEU A 691 -21.04 -4.05 -9.93
C LEU A 691 -20.30 -2.70 -9.84
N THR A 692 -20.04 -2.08 -11.00
CA THR A 692 -19.36 -0.77 -11.12
C THR A 692 -20.37 0.38 -11.13
N PRO A 693 -20.30 1.34 -10.18
CA PRO A 693 -21.17 2.50 -10.14
C PRO A 693 -20.71 3.60 -11.12
N VAL A 694 -21.55 3.98 -12.09
CA VAL A 694 -21.26 5.06 -13.06
C VAL A 694 -22.49 5.94 -13.25
N ASP A 695 -22.32 7.26 -13.10
CA ASP A 695 -23.35 8.30 -13.30
C ASP A 695 -24.73 7.94 -12.69
N GLY A 696 -24.71 7.54 -11.42
CA GLY A 696 -25.92 7.20 -10.66
C GLY A 696 -26.58 5.85 -11.02
N ARG A 697 -26.00 5.06 -11.93
CA ARG A 697 -26.41 3.69 -12.25
C ARG A 697 -25.34 2.70 -11.81
N VAL A 698 -25.69 1.42 -11.78
CA VAL A 698 -24.71 0.33 -11.68
C VAL A 698 -24.63 -0.41 -13.01
N PHE A 699 -23.42 -0.67 -13.48
CA PHE A 699 -23.12 -1.54 -14.61
C PHE A 699 -22.57 -2.87 -14.07
N PHE A 700 -22.87 -3.98 -14.72
CA PHE A 700 -22.50 -5.33 -14.26
C PHE A 700 -22.55 -6.34 -15.41
N ARG A 701 -21.77 -7.42 -15.30
CA ARG A 701 -21.87 -8.60 -16.17
C ARG A 701 -22.90 -9.55 -15.57
N ALA A 702 -23.87 -10.00 -16.37
CA ALA A 702 -24.90 -10.95 -15.98
C ALA A 702 -25.46 -11.70 -17.20
N ASN A 703 -26.12 -12.82 -16.95
CA ASN A 703 -26.67 -13.70 -17.98
C ASN A 703 -28.19 -13.89 -17.78
N ASP A 704 -28.99 -13.56 -18.79
CA ASP A 704 -30.46 -13.75 -18.74
C ASP A 704 -30.92 -15.15 -19.20
N GLN A 705 -29.96 -16.03 -19.54
CA GLN A 705 -30.13 -17.35 -20.15
C GLN A 705 -30.63 -17.31 -21.61
N THR A 706 -30.51 -16.15 -22.29
CA THR A 706 -30.87 -16.00 -23.71
C THR A 706 -29.84 -15.24 -24.57
N HIS A 707 -29.05 -14.33 -24.00
CA HIS A 707 -28.00 -13.55 -24.70
C HIS A 707 -26.56 -13.85 -24.22
N GLY A 708 -26.35 -14.86 -23.37
CA GLY A 708 -25.04 -15.12 -22.78
C GLY A 708 -24.62 -14.08 -21.73
N ASN A 709 -23.31 -13.97 -21.49
CA ASN A 709 -22.75 -12.99 -20.56
C ASN A 709 -22.53 -11.63 -21.23
N GLU A 710 -23.41 -10.69 -20.93
CA GLU A 710 -23.51 -9.40 -21.61
C GLU A 710 -23.35 -8.22 -20.65
N LEU A 711 -23.24 -7.00 -21.18
CA LEU A 711 -23.16 -5.79 -20.37
C LEU A 711 -24.56 -5.34 -19.96
N TRP A 712 -24.86 -5.39 -18.66
CA TRP A 712 -26.11 -4.89 -18.10
C TRP A 712 -25.91 -3.56 -17.39
N VAL A 713 -26.99 -2.78 -17.29
CA VAL A 713 -27.10 -1.56 -16.51
C VAL A 713 -28.38 -1.58 -15.68
N SER A 714 -28.36 -0.96 -14.51
CA SER A 714 -29.56 -0.73 -13.69
C SER A 714 -29.57 0.65 -13.04
N ASP A 715 -30.74 1.30 -13.07
CA ASP A 715 -31.07 2.48 -12.25
C ASP A 715 -31.72 2.11 -10.89
N GLY A 716 -31.83 0.81 -10.61
CA GLY A 716 -32.51 0.27 -9.43
C GLY A 716 -34.02 0.20 -9.58
N THR A 717 -34.53 0.08 -10.81
CA THR A 717 -35.90 -0.31 -11.13
C THR A 717 -35.90 -1.48 -12.10
N GLN A 718 -36.93 -2.34 -12.05
CA GLN A 718 -37.03 -3.48 -12.98
C GLN A 718 -37.15 -3.05 -14.45
N GLU A 719 -37.71 -1.86 -14.73
CA GLU A 719 -37.82 -1.32 -16.10
C GLU A 719 -36.50 -0.71 -16.62
N GLY A 720 -35.65 -0.23 -15.71
CA GLY A 720 -34.31 0.30 -16.00
C GLY A 720 -33.16 -0.71 -15.82
N THR A 721 -33.45 -1.95 -15.42
CA THR A 721 -32.51 -3.07 -15.40
C THR A 721 -32.54 -3.78 -16.75
N MET A 722 -31.52 -3.57 -17.59
CA MET A 722 -31.51 -4.08 -18.97
C MET A 722 -30.09 -4.30 -19.50
N ILE A 723 -29.98 -5.22 -20.47
CA ILE A 723 -28.82 -5.31 -21.36
C ILE A 723 -28.61 -3.96 -22.06
N VAL A 724 -27.39 -3.42 -21.97
CA VAL A 724 -26.98 -2.17 -22.60
C VAL A 724 -27.00 -2.32 -24.11
N ARG A 725 -26.38 -3.41 -24.60
CA ARG A 725 -26.38 -3.83 -26.01
C ARG A 725 -25.78 -5.23 -26.12
N ASP A 726 -26.53 -6.13 -26.76
CA ASP A 726 -26.02 -7.35 -27.39
C ASP A 726 -24.91 -6.97 -28.40
N LEU A 727 -23.67 -7.29 -28.05
CA LEU A 727 -22.49 -7.06 -28.89
C LEU A 727 -22.08 -8.34 -29.63
N ALA A 728 -22.14 -9.51 -28.99
CA ALA A 728 -21.72 -10.79 -29.55
C ALA A 728 -22.87 -11.53 -30.25
N ILE A 729 -23.42 -10.93 -31.32
CA ILE A 729 -24.62 -11.44 -32.04
C ILE A 729 -24.37 -12.82 -32.69
N SER A 730 -24.51 -13.89 -31.90
CA SER A 730 -24.21 -15.27 -32.25
C SER A 730 -25.48 -16.13 -32.33
N PRO A 731 -25.55 -17.15 -33.23
CA PRO A 731 -26.69 -18.06 -33.30
C PRO A 731 -26.70 -19.15 -32.20
N SER A 732 -25.74 -19.13 -31.27
CA SER A 732 -25.62 -20.04 -30.12
C SER A 732 -25.71 -19.26 -28.81
N ILE A 733 -26.61 -19.70 -27.92
CA ILE A 733 -27.03 -19.00 -26.68
C ILE A 733 -25.95 -18.90 -25.59
N ASP A 734 -24.83 -19.60 -25.78
CA ASP A 734 -23.76 -19.75 -24.79
C ASP A 734 -22.61 -18.74 -25.01
N TYR A 735 -22.69 -17.88 -26.03
CA TYR A 735 -21.70 -16.84 -26.33
C TYR A 735 -22.29 -15.45 -26.00
N GLY A 736 -21.61 -14.70 -25.13
CA GLY A 736 -21.83 -13.27 -24.92
C GLY A 736 -20.58 -12.46 -25.25
N SER A 737 -20.60 -11.14 -25.02
CA SER A 737 -19.50 -10.22 -25.35
C SER A 737 -18.38 -10.15 -24.32
N ASP A 738 -18.59 -10.76 -23.14
CA ASP A 738 -17.68 -10.76 -21.99
C ASP A 738 -17.05 -9.39 -21.66
N PRO A 739 -17.90 -8.43 -21.23
CA PRO A 739 -17.50 -7.04 -21.04
C PRO A 739 -16.65 -6.87 -19.78
N ILE A 740 -15.34 -6.67 -19.96
CA ILE A 740 -14.35 -6.66 -18.87
C ILE A 740 -13.21 -5.65 -19.19
N PRO A 741 -12.81 -4.73 -18.28
CA PRO A 741 -13.39 -4.47 -16.96
C PRO A 741 -14.72 -3.78 -17.16
N LEU A 742 -15.41 -3.49 -16.08
CA LEU A 742 -16.33 -2.37 -16.06
C LEU A 742 -15.63 -1.20 -15.34
N THR A 743 -14.98 -0.29 -16.08
CA THR A 743 -14.21 0.84 -15.52
C THR A 743 -14.91 2.19 -15.75
N GLY A 744 -15.07 2.99 -14.71
CA GLY A 744 -15.73 4.30 -14.76
C GLY A 744 -14.81 5.41 -15.27
N LEU A 745 -15.22 6.09 -16.36
CA LEU A 745 -14.49 7.25 -16.86
C LEU A 745 -15.42 8.37 -17.35
N ASN A 746 -15.31 9.55 -16.74
CA ASN A 746 -15.99 10.78 -17.19
C ASN A 746 -17.52 10.59 -17.40
N GLY A 747 -18.20 9.90 -16.48
CA GLY A 747 -19.65 9.62 -16.56
C GLY A 747 -20.06 8.54 -17.57
N ASN A 748 -19.09 7.85 -18.15
CA ASN A 748 -19.25 6.73 -19.08
C ASN A 748 -18.55 5.49 -18.50
N LEU A 749 -18.86 4.32 -19.04
CA LEU A 749 -18.09 3.10 -18.78
C LEU A 749 -17.13 2.85 -19.94
N LEU A 750 -15.86 2.57 -19.64
CA LEU A 750 -14.91 1.93 -20.54
C LEU A 750 -14.81 0.44 -20.18
N PHE A 751 -14.83 -0.39 -21.21
CA PHE A 751 -14.77 -1.85 -21.08
C PHE A 751 -14.13 -2.45 -22.33
N PHE A 752 -13.57 -3.64 -22.25
CA PHE A 752 -13.24 -4.42 -23.45
C PHE A 752 -14.31 -5.49 -23.63
N ALA A 753 -14.64 -5.78 -24.87
CA ALA A 753 -15.64 -6.77 -25.25
C ALA A 753 -15.36 -7.26 -26.66
N ASP A 754 -15.80 -8.47 -26.97
CA ASP A 754 -15.76 -9.04 -28.33
C ASP A 754 -17.05 -8.71 -29.09
N ASP A 755 -16.94 -8.35 -30.38
CA ASP A 755 -18.08 -8.17 -31.30
C ASP A 755 -18.15 -9.23 -32.41
N VAL A 756 -17.36 -10.30 -32.28
CA VAL A 756 -17.17 -11.43 -33.20
C VAL A 756 -16.56 -11.03 -34.56
N SER A 757 -16.37 -9.73 -34.83
CA SER A 757 -15.87 -9.22 -36.12
C SER A 757 -14.52 -8.52 -36.06
N HIS A 758 -14.14 -8.00 -34.90
CA HIS A 758 -12.82 -7.43 -34.61
C HIS A 758 -12.06 -8.19 -33.50
N GLY A 759 -12.72 -9.14 -32.82
CA GLY A 759 -12.22 -9.72 -31.59
C GLY A 759 -12.44 -8.79 -30.40
N GLN A 760 -11.68 -9.01 -29.32
CA GLN A 760 -11.62 -8.09 -28.19
C GLN A 760 -11.21 -6.68 -28.70
N ALA A 761 -11.85 -5.62 -28.22
CA ALA A 761 -11.50 -4.23 -28.55
C ALA A 761 -11.86 -3.29 -27.39
N LEU A 762 -11.33 -2.06 -27.35
CA LEU A 762 -11.75 -1.09 -26.34
C LEU A 762 -13.09 -0.47 -26.74
N TRP A 763 -14.11 -0.67 -25.91
CA TRP A 763 -15.45 -0.10 -26.02
C TRP A 763 -15.69 0.98 -24.96
N LYS A 764 -16.70 1.80 -25.25
CA LYS A 764 -17.27 2.78 -24.33
C LYS A 764 -18.78 2.76 -24.43
N THR A 765 -19.45 2.99 -23.31
CA THR A 765 -20.90 3.21 -23.29
C THR A 765 -21.31 4.31 -22.30
N ASP A 766 -22.39 5.01 -22.63
CA ASP A 766 -23.16 5.86 -21.72
C ASP A 766 -24.30 5.08 -21.03
N GLY A 767 -24.38 3.77 -21.24
CA GLY A 767 -25.47 2.87 -20.84
C GLY A 767 -26.66 2.86 -21.81
N THR A 768 -26.47 3.32 -23.04
CA THR A 768 -27.43 3.16 -24.13
C THR A 768 -26.82 2.39 -25.30
N SER A 769 -27.65 1.67 -26.06
CA SER A 769 -27.18 0.88 -27.22
C SER A 769 -26.63 1.73 -28.36
N GLU A 770 -27.06 3.02 -28.46
CA GLU A 770 -26.56 4.00 -29.44
C GLU A 770 -25.23 4.62 -28.99
N GLY A 771 -25.05 4.91 -27.69
CA GLY A 771 -23.80 5.39 -27.10
C GLY A 771 -22.75 4.30 -26.87
N THR A 772 -23.12 3.03 -27.04
CA THR A 772 -22.19 1.89 -26.99
C THR A 772 -21.41 1.79 -28.30
N VAL A 773 -20.14 2.19 -28.27
CA VAL A 773 -19.27 2.32 -29.45
C VAL A 773 -17.85 1.82 -29.16
N MET A 774 -17.23 1.24 -30.18
CA MET A 774 -15.80 0.92 -30.14
C MET A 774 -15.01 2.23 -30.13
N VAL A 775 -14.12 2.39 -29.14
CA VAL A 775 -13.19 3.51 -29.01
C VAL A 775 -12.00 3.29 -29.92
N LYS A 776 -11.35 2.13 -29.85
CA LYS A 776 -10.20 1.75 -30.68
C LYS A 776 -10.11 0.22 -30.77
N ASP A 777 -9.86 -0.27 -31.98
CA ASP A 777 -9.32 -1.61 -32.23
C ASP A 777 -7.87 -1.63 -31.74
N ILE A 778 -7.62 -2.40 -30.70
CA ILE A 778 -6.39 -2.40 -29.89
C ILE A 778 -5.60 -3.70 -30.04
N TRP A 779 -6.21 -4.71 -30.65
CA TRP A 779 -5.60 -6.02 -30.87
C TRP A 779 -5.89 -6.51 -32.31
N PRO A 780 -5.49 -5.74 -33.35
CA PRO A 780 -5.93 -5.93 -34.73
C PRO A 780 -5.38 -7.19 -35.44
N SER A 781 -4.70 -8.08 -34.70
CA SER A 781 -3.90 -9.19 -35.20
C SER A 781 -4.74 -10.45 -35.50
N LEU A 782 -5.68 -10.34 -36.45
CA LEU A 782 -6.38 -11.48 -37.07
C LEU A 782 -5.42 -12.40 -37.87
N SER A 783 -4.59 -13.17 -37.16
CA SER A 783 -3.72 -14.21 -37.71
C SER A 783 -4.25 -15.60 -37.33
N TYR A 784 -4.34 -16.50 -38.31
CA TYR A 784 -5.19 -17.70 -38.23
C TYR A 784 -4.40 -18.96 -37.82
N ASP A 785 -3.41 -18.82 -36.93
CA ASP A 785 -2.49 -19.89 -36.52
C ASP A 785 -2.46 -20.04 -34.97
N TYR A 786 -3.36 -20.87 -34.46
CA TYR A 786 -3.71 -21.09 -33.04
C TYR A 786 -2.63 -21.85 -32.21
N GLU A 787 -1.36 -21.83 -32.63
CA GLU A 787 -0.29 -22.72 -32.13
C GLU A 787 0.94 -22.02 -31.51
N PHE A 788 1.02 -20.67 -31.50
CA PHE A 788 2.25 -19.98 -31.05
C PHE A 788 2.08 -18.80 -30.10
N MET A 789 0.87 -18.26 -29.99
CA MET A 789 0.55 -17.35 -28.91
C MET A 789 0.36 -18.23 -27.66
N GLY A 790 1.49 -18.68 -27.06
CA GLY A 790 1.76 -19.57 -25.89
C GLY A 790 1.70 -19.13 -24.39
N ASN A 791 2.39 -18.10 -23.88
CA ASN A 791 2.40 -17.67 -22.46
C ASN A 791 2.44 -16.12 -22.08
N GLU A 792 1.59 -15.23 -22.64
CA GLU A 792 1.73 -13.74 -22.54
C GLU A 792 0.43 -12.89 -22.47
N ILE A 793 -0.62 -13.12 -23.29
CA ILE A 793 -2.05 -12.73 -23.14
C ILE A 793 -2.64 -13.17 -21.78
N ASP A 794 -2.04 -14.22 -21.14
CA ASP A 794 -2.54 -14.95 -19.95
C ASP A 794 -3.18 -13.96 -19.08
N GLY A 795 -4.45 -14.29 -18.67
CA GLY A 795 -5.53 -13.73 -17.73
C GLY A 795 -5.47 -11.16 -16.21
N GLY A 796 -4.86 -10.87 -15.01
CA GLY A 796 -3.42 -10.60 -14.87
C GLY A 796 -2.72 -10.08 -16.13
N ALA A 797 -3.41 -9.21 -16.83
CA ALA A 797 -3.04 -8.46 -18.00
C ALA A 797 -4.12 -7.42 -18.16
N ALA A 798 -5.34 -7.92 -18.18
CA ALA A 798 -6.50 -7.16 -18.35
C ALA A 798 -6.64 -6.12 -17.21
N GLY A 799 -7.08 -6.40 -15.97
CA GLY A 799 -7.06 -5.39 -14.89
C GLY A 799 -6.98 -5.65 -13.38
N LEU A 800 -5.86 -5.49 -12.66
CA LEU A 800 -5.18 -4.22 -12.35
C LEU A 800 -5.64 -3.14 -13.17
N VAL A 801 -6.50 -2.34 -12.62
CA VAL A 801 -7.12 -1.37 -13.43
C VAL A 801 -6.12 -0.11 -13.52
N ALA A 802 -6.11 1.23 -13.32
CA ALA A 802 -6.72 2.36 -12.59
C ALA A 802 -6.69 3.71 -13.44
N VAL A 803 -7.31 4.83 -13.00
CA VAL A 803 -7.55 6.17 -13.67
C VAL A 803 -6.83 7.42 -13.05
N VAL A 804 -6.18 8.31 -13.84
CA VAL A 804 -5.80 9.70 -13.43
C VAL A 804 -6.19 10.73 -14.48
N GLY A 805 -6.45 11.97 -14.05
CA GLY A 805 -6.49 13.13 -14.96
C GLY A 805 -7.64 13.08 -15.97
N GLY A 806 -8.63 12.23 -15.72
CA GLY A 806 -9.70 11.93 -16.66
C GLY A 806 -9.32 10.96 -17.78
N LYS A 807 -8.24 10.17 -17.63
CA LYS A 807 -7.86 9.06 -18.52
C LYS A 807 -7.70 7.73 -17.77
N VAL A 808 -8.15 6.65 -18.40
CA VAL A 808 -7.74 5.28 -18.09
C VAL A 808 -6.34 5.05 -18.66
N PHE A 809 -5.43 4.47 -17.88
CA PHE A 809 -4.11 4.05 -18.36
C PHE A 809 -4.08 2.53 -18.43
N PHE A 810 -3.56 1.97 -19.52
CA PHE A 810 -3.67 0.55 -19.85
C PHE A 810 -2.67 0.20 -20.98
N PRO A 811 -2.23 -1.06 -21.15
CA PRO A 811 -1.55 -1.51 -22.35
C PRO A 811 -2.56 -1.70 -23.48
N ALA A 812 -2.06 -1.65 -24.71
CA ALA A 812 -2.80 -1.79 -25.95
C ALA A 812 -1.81 -1.96 -27.12
N GLU A 813 -1.82 -3.04 -27.89
CA GLU A 813 -0.88 -3.10 -29.02
C GLU A 813 -1.31 -2.17 -30.18
N ASP A 814 -0.35 -1.88 -31.05
CA ASP A 814 -0.59 -1.43 -32.41
C ASP A 814 0.02 -2.37 -33.47
N GLY A 815 0.59 -3.50 -33.02
CA GLY A 815 1.29 -4.46 -33.87
C GLY A 815 2.55 -3.93 -34.56
N THR A 816 3.11 -2.79 -34.11
CA THR A 816 4.30 -2.15 -34.71
C THR A 816 5.35 -1.71 -33.71
N HIS A 817 4.94 -1.28 -32.53
CA HIS A 817 5.81 -1.22 -31.36
C HIS A 817 5.52 -2.45 -30.50
N GLY A 818 4.24 -2.73 -30.23
CA GLY A 818 3.79 -3.58 -29.13
C GLY A 818 3.79 -2.78 -27.83
N THR A 819 3.91 -3.48 -26.70
CA THR A 819 3.64 -2.95 -25.36
C THR A 819 4.36 -1.67 -25.01
N GLU A 820 3.61 -0.57 -24.99
CA GLU A 820 4.06 0.72 -24.49
C GLU A 820 2.91 1.40 -23.74
N LEU A 821 3.10 2.53 -23.05
CA LEU A 821 1.96 3.07 -22.26
C LEU A 821 0.84 3.47 -23.20
N TRP A 822 -0.39 3.04 -22.97
CA TRP A 822 -1.55 3.70 -23.57
C TRP A 822 -2.43 4.39 -22.53
N SER A 823 -2.83 5.59 -22.88
CA SER A 823 -3.81 6.36 -22.12
C SER A 823 -5.06 6.53 -22.98
N SER A 824 -6.25 6.51 -22.39
CA SER A 824 -7.52 6.78 -23.07
C SER A 824 -8.41 7.71 -22.25
N ASP A 825 -8.81 8.82 -22.85
CA ASP A 825 -9.91 9.68 -22.36
C ASP A 825 -11.32 9.12 -22.68
N GLY A 826 -11.38 7.91 -23.25
CA GLY A 826 -12.59 7.34 -23.81
C GLY A 826 -12.98 7.94 -25.17
N THR A 827 -12.01 8.38 -25.97
CA THR A 827 -12.20 8.76 -27.37
C THR A 827 -11.10 8.15 -28.25
N THR A 828 -11.43 7.82 -29.50
CA THR A 828 -10.47 7.28 -30.49
C THR A 828 -9.24 8.18 -30.71
N ALA A 829 -9.38 9.48 -30.46
CA ALA A 829 -8.31 10.47 -30.67
C ALA A 829 -7.43 10.68 -29.41
N GLY A 830 -7.98 10.45 -28.21
CA GLY A 830 -7.25 10.47 -26.95
C GLY A 830 -6.82 9.10 -26.45
N THR A 831 -7.09 8.02 -27.21
CA THR A 831 -6.57 6.68 -27.00
C THR A 831 -5.22 6.55 -27.70
N THR A 832 -4.15 6.93 -27.00
CA THR A 832 -2.80 7.07 -27.57
C THR A 832 -1.74 6.45 -26.68
N MET A 833 -0.72 5.91 -27.35
CA MET A 833 0.55 5.62 -26.73
C MET A 833 1.11 6.91 -26.09
N VAL A 834 1.67 6.85 -24.89
CA VAL A 834 2.27 7.99 -24.20
C VAL A 834 3.76 8.12 -24.50
N GLY A 835 4.44 7.03 -24.89
CA GLY A 835 5.73 7.05 -25.60
C GLY A 835 6.10 5.66 -26.12
N ASP A 836 6.96 5.56 -27.15
CA ASP A 836 7.64 4.30 -27.56
C ASP A 836 9.05 4.23 -26.98
N LEU A 837 9.38 3.12 -26.33
CA LEU A 837 9.98 3.31 -25.02
C LEU A 837 10.92 2.21 -24.52
N PHE A 838 10.73 0.93 -24.79
CA PHE A 838 11.93 0.22 -25.27
C PHE A 838 11.92 0.42 -26.79
N PRO A 839 12.80 1.28 -27.35
CA PRO A 839 12.53 1.78 -28.68
C PRO A 839 12.55 0.67 -29.74
N GLY A 840 11.44 0.50 -30.47
CA GLY A 840 11.27 -0.44 -31.58
C GLY A 840 10.11 -1.44 -31.40
N GLU A 841 10.24 -2.61 -32.01
CA GLU A 841 9.37 -3.79 -31.76
C GLU A 841 9.69 -4.45 -30.39
N GLU A 842 10.58 -3.83 -29.62
CA GLU A 842 11.24 -4.38 -28.43
C GLU A 842 10.77 -3.71 -27.15
N SER A 843 11.30 -4.17 -26.03
CA SER A 843 10.41 -4.60 -24.99
C SER A 843 10.19 -3.71 -23.74
N SER A 844 9.05 -2.99 -23.51
CA SER A 844 8.67 -2.34 -22.23
C SER A 844 7.37 -2.80 -21.54
N ARG A 845 7.42 -3.24 -20.26
CA ARG A 845 6.38 -4.12 -19.63
C ARG A 845 5.80 -3.77 -18.25
N PRO A 846 5.40 -2.58 -17.82
CA PRO A 846 4.77 -2.36 -16.51
C PRO A 846 4.49 -3.36 -15.37
N SER A 847 4.75 -2.96 -14.09
CA SER A 847 3.99 -3.26 -12.83
C SER A 847 3.88 -2.08 -11.79
N GLU A 848 2.81 -1.68 -11.03
CA GLU A 848 1.30 -1.83 -10.96
C GLU A 848 0.54 -0.45 -11.02
N LEU A 849 -0.83 -0.31 -10.83
CA LEU A 849 -1.57 0.98 -10.72
C LEU A 849 -2.22 1.41 -9.35
N THR A 850 -1.92 2.66 -8.91
CA THR A 850 -2.25 3.50 -7.69
C THR A 850 -2.01 5.03 -7.78
N VAL A 851 -2.58 5.82 -8.71
CA VAL A 851 -2.04 7.20 -8.93
C VAL A 851 -2.00 8.03 -7.66
N ASN A 852 -0.76 8.31 -7.31
CA ASN A 852 -0.43 9.22 -6.28
C ASN A 852 -0.71 10.67 -6.71
N GLY A 853 -1.74 11.24 -6.08
CA GLY A 853 -2.17 12.61 -6.35
C GLY A 853 -2.57 12.80 -7.82
N ASP A 854 -1.74 13.53 -8.56
CA ASP A 854 -1.97 13.92 -9.96
C ASP A 854 -1.00 13.28 -10.98
N ARG A 855 0.11 12.69 -10.53
CA ARG A 855 1.15 12.12 -11.42
C ARG A 855 0.99 10.63 -11.59
N LEU A 856 1.79 9.99 -12.42
CA LEU A 856 1.53 8.69 -13.00
C LEU A 856 2.81 7.84 -12.95
N PHE A 857 2.72 6.81 -12.12
CA PHE A 857 3.79 6.02 -11.49
C PHE A 857 3.57 4.52 -10.78
N PHE A 858 3.84 3.13 -11.02
CA PHE A 858 4.52 1.93 -11.85
C PHE A 858 6.15 1.54 -11.91
N ALA A 859 6.87 0.81 -12.88
CA ALA A 859 8.31 0.81 -13.50
C ALA A 859 8.65 -0.02 -14.84
N ALA A 860 9.12 0.55 -16.02
CA ALA A 860 9.54 -0.07 -17.38
C ALA A 860 10.57 0.60 -18.42
N ASN A 861 10.85 0.09 -19.68
CA ASN A 861 12.20 -0.42 -20.25
C ASN A 861 13.21 0.46 -21.01
N GLN A 862 14.46 0.47 -20.55
CA GLN A 862 15.56 1.23 -21.11
C GLN A 862 16.37 0.26 -21.96
N GLY A 863 15.84 0.06 -23.15
CA GLY A 863 16.72 0.13 -24.30
C GLY A 863 17.48 1.46 -24.27
N SER A 864 18.78 1.42 -24.56
CA SER A 864 19.63 2.62 -24.69
C SER A 864 19.05 3.65 -25.66
N ALA A 865 19.36 4.94 -25.48
CA ALA A 865 18.91 5.99 -26.41
C ALA A 865 19.47 5.87 -27.85
N ALA A 866 20.37 4.93 -28.11
CA ALA A 866 20.88 4.58 -29.44
C ALA A 866 21.16 3.07 -29.52
N PRO A 867 20.83 2.40 -30.64
CA PRO A 867 21.07 0.97 -30.79
C PRO A 867 22.56 0.63 -30.96
N ASP A 868 22.86 -0.64 -30.75
CA ASP A 868 24.17 -1.28 -30.89
C ASP A 868 24.64 -1.44 -32.36
N GLU A 869 25.72 -2.18 -32.60
CA GLU A 869 26.23 -2.44 -33.96
C GLU A 869 25.30 -3.34 -34.80
N PHE A 870 24.31 -4.00 -34.19
CA PHE A 870 23.38 -4.94 -34.83
C PHE A 870 21.96 -4.36 -35.03
N GLY A 871 21.60 -3.30 -34.32
CA GLY A 871 20.31 -2.61 -34.41
C GLY A 871 19.39 -2.79 -33.19
N PHE A 872 19.86 -3.42 -32.11
CA PHE A 872 19.12 -3.61 -30.87
C PHE A 872 19.50 -2.52 -29.87
N HIS A 873 18.56 -2.07 -29.04
CA HIS A 873 18.86 -1.12 -27.98
C HIS A 873 19.38 -1.87 -26.74
N ASP A 874 20.52 -1.44 -26.19
CA ASP A 874 21.17 -2.11 -25.04
C ASP A 874 20.27 -2.03 -23.81
N PHE A 875 20.19 -3.13 -23.04
CA PHE A 875 19.73 -3.06 -21.66
C PHE A 875 20.62 -2.11 -20.84
N LEU A 876 20.04 -1.01 -20.39
CA LEU A 876 20.71 -0.05 -19.51
C LEU A 876 20.16 -0.04 -18.09
N GLY A 877 19.17 -0.89 -17.82
CA GLY A 877 18.45 -0.83 -16.58
C GLY A 877 16.96 -1.08 -16.77
N ARG A 878 16.24 -1.28 -15.67
CA ARG A 878 15.43 -0.35 -14.83
C ARG A 878 16.35 0.60 -14.02
N GLU A 879 15.98 1.34 -12.99
CA GLU A 879 16.40 2.76 -12.76
C GLU A 879 15.52 3.73 -13.53
N LEU A 880 15.37 5.00 -13.13
CA LEU A 880 13.96 5.40 -13.06
C LEU A 880 13.59 6.94 -12.99
N TRP A 881 12.70 7.75 -13.68
CA TRP A 881 11.67 7.92 -14.81
C TRP A 881 10.16 8.28 -14.54
N SER A 882 9.50 9.31 -15.08
CA SER A 882 8.21 9.85 -14.50
C SER A 882 6.94 9.90 -15.33
N SER A 883 5.76 10.33 -14.85
CA SER A 883 4.72 10.81 -15.79
C SER A 883 3.60 11.64 -15.20
N ASP A 884 2.90 12.30 -16.12
CA ASP A 884 1.57 12.92 -15.99
C ASP A 884 0.62 12.42 -17.10
N GLY A 885 1.01 11.34 -17.79
CA GLY A 885 0.30 10.78 -18.94
C GLY A 885 0.59 11.50 -20.26
N THR A 886 1.76 12.13 -20.39
CA THR A 886 2.24 12.77 -21.62
C THR A 886 3.75 12.58 -21.81
N ALA A 887 4.23 12.11 -22.98
CA ALA A 887 5.64 11.83 -23.31
C ALA A 887 6.69 12.81 -22.74
N GLY A 888 6.38 14.11 -22.70
CA GLY A 888 7.32 15.15 -22.23
C GLY A 888 7.33 15.37 -20.72
N GLY A 889 6.30 14.92 -20.01
CA GLY A 889 6.27 14.78 -18.56
C GLY A 889 6.85 13.45 -18.09
N THR A 890 7.37 12.66 -19.03
CA THR A 890 7.76 11.27 -18.87
C THR A 890 9.31 11.21 -18.93
N SER A 891 9.98 11.18 -17.77
CA SER A 891 11.44 11.47 -17.64
C SER A 891 12.18 10.90 -16.41
N VAL A 892 13.43 10.39 -16.51
CA VAL A 892 14.27 9.86 -15.37
C VAL A 892 14.14 10.74 -14.12
N TYR A 893 14.12 10.14 -12.92
CA TYR A 893 14.02 10.83 -11.63
C TYR A 893 15.25 10.51 -10.77
N ALA A 894 15.45 9.25 -10.41
CA ALA A 894 16.78 8.74 -10.06
C ALA A 894 17.09 7.45 -10.81
N GLU A 895 18.23 7.49 -11.51
CA GLU A 895 19.14 6.37 -11.37
C GLU A 895 19.70 6.44 -9.94
N LEU A 896 19.23 5.57 -9.04
CA LEU A 896 20.04 5.20 -7.89
C LEU A 896 21.37 4.56 -8.37
N ASN A 897 21.36 3.82 -9.49
CA ASN A 897 22.55 3.15 -10.01
C ASN A 897 23.62 4.02 -10.68
N THR A 898 24.79 3.85 -10.07
CA THR A 898 26.05 4.56 -10.19
C THR A 898 27.25 3.63 -9.98
N THR A 899 27.08 2.32 -9.68
CA THR A 899 28.19 1.38 -9.38
C THR A 899 28.29 0.16 -10.29
N ASN A 900 27.21 -0.26 -10.94
CA ASN A 900 27.23 -1.44 -11.82
C ASN A 900 26.12 -1.36 -12.90
N ASN A 901 26.33 -2.06 -14.01
CA ASN A 901 25.25 -2.35 -14.96
C ASN A 901 24.34 -3.45 -14.36
N ASN A 902 23.78 -3.18 -13.18
CA ASN A 902 23.06 -4.16 -12.38
C ASN A 902 21.95 -3.53 -11.48
N GLY A 903 21.46 -2.31 -11.81
CA GLY A 903 20.64 -1.34 -11.03
C GLY A 903 19.35 -1.74 -10.30
N SER A 904 18.60 -0.70 -9.90
CA SER A 904 17.34 -0.44 -9.16
C SER A 904 16.43 -1.50 -8.51
N GLN A 905 16.43 -2.75 -8.92
CA GLN A 905 15.38 -3.81 -9.07
C GLN A 905 13.76 -3.81 -8.94
N PRO A 906 12.89 -2.78 -8.69
CA PRO A 906 11.45 -2.71 -8.17
C PRO A 906 10.39 -3.88 -8.02
N ARG A 907 9.82 -4.16 -6.78
CA ARG A 907 8.71 -5.11 -6.27
C ARG A 907 7.90 -4.62 -5.05
N SER A 908 6.61 -4.96 -4.93
CA SER A 908 5.66 -4.51 -3.87
C SER A 908 5.41 -3.02 -3.79
N LEU A 909 4.32 -2.64 -4.46
CA LEU A 909 3.88 -1.30 -4.82
C LEU A 909 2.94 -0.67 -3.77
N ALA A 910 3.27 0.55 -3.34
CA ALA A 910 3.50 0.68 -1.91
C ALA A 910 3.23 2.03 -1.13
N ALA A 911 2.01 2.60 -1.03
CA ALA A 911 1.88 4.07 -0.82
C ALA A 911 1.35 4.65 0.54
N PHE A 912 1.86 5.83 0.97
CA PHE A 912 1.58 6.72 2.16
C PHE A 912 2.62 7.85 2.20
N GLY A 913 2.44 8.93 2.94
CA GLY A 913 3.41 10.03 3.01
C GLY A 913 2.85 11.45 3.11
N GLY A 914 2.76 12.26 2.08
CA GLY A 914 2.43 12.09 0.67
C GLY A 914 3.21 11.22 -0.36
N GLY A 915 3.58 9.94 -0.18
CA GLY A 915 4.23 9.11 -1.24
C GLY A 915 4.25 7.58 -1.07
N LEU A 916 5.39 6.99 -0.69
CA LEU A 916 5.91 5.74 -1.29
C LEU A 916 6.83 4.85 -0.38
N HIS A 917 7.09 3.52 -0.65
CA HIS A 917 8.00 2.51 0.03
C HIS A 917 8.63 1.22 -0.74
N PHE A 918 9.95 0.82 -0.62
CA PHE A 918 10.73 -0.28 -1.36
C PHE A 918 11.53 -1.39 -0.61
N ILE A 919 11.87 -2.53 -1.28
CA ILE A 919 13.03 -3.43 -1.02
C ILE A 919 14.07 -3.63 -2.15
N ALA A 920 14.86 -2.61 -2.49
CA ALA A 920 15.98 -2.67 -3.43
C ALA A 920 17.34 -3.20 -2.97
N ASP A 921 18.49 -2.64 -3.36
CA ASP A 921 19.84 -3.05 -2.94
C ASP A 921 20.87 -1.96 -3.27
N ASP A 922 21.89 -1.74 -2.44
CA ASP A 922 22.96 -0.80 -2.75
C ASP A 922 24.24 -1.36 -3.37
N GLY A 923 24.42 -2.67 -3.52
CA GLY A 923 25.65 -3.25 -4.06
C GLY A 923 26.86 -3.01 -3.14
N ILE A 924 26.65 -2.25 -2.06
CA ILE A 924 27.47 -2.06 -0.89
C ILE A 924 26.63 -2.27 0.40
N HIS A 925 25.31 -2.05 0.38
CA HIS A 925 24.30 -2.46 1.36
C HIS A 925 23.97 -3.97 1.22
N GLY A 926 23.73 -4.49 0.00
CA GLY A 926 22.71 -5.54 -0.14
C GLY A 926 21.32 -4.89 -0.16
N PRO A 927 20.22 -5.66 -0.08
CA PRO A 927 18.86 -5.12 0.05
C PRO A 927 18.55 -4.33 1.32
N GLU A 928 19.17 -3.17 1.54
CA GLU A 928 19.11 -2.44 2.81
C GLU A 928 18.70 -0.89 2.66
N VAL A 929 17.97 -0.17 3.56
CA VAL A 929 16.59 0.41 3.34
C VAL A 929 16.20 1.93 3.57
N TRP A 930 15.05 2.45 2.98
CA TRP A 930 14.63 3.87 2.71
C TRP A 930 13.10 4.22 2.37
N THR A 931 12.79 5.49 2.00
CA THR A 931 11.44 6.13 1.84
C THR A 931 11.51 7.40 0.97
N THR A 932 10.38 7.95 0.53
CA THR A 932 10.33 9.29 -0.12
C THR A 932 10.17 10.47 0.86
N SER A 933 10.20 11.77 0.45
CA SER A 933 9.81 12.94 1.32
C SER A 933 9.68 14.35 0.66
N LEU A 934 8.53 15.04 0.85
CA LEU A 934 8.41 16.50 1.10
C LEU A 934 9.51 16.73 2.13
N ARG A 935 10.51 17.46 1.69
CA ARG A 935 10.28 18.89 1.54
C ARG A 935 11.45 19.45 0.75
N LEU A 936 11.31 20.71 0.36
CA LEU A 936 12.41 21.66 0.28
C LEU A 936 13.12 21.92 1.65
N ASP A 937 13.09 20.98 2.62
CA ASP A 937 13.70 21.12 3.96
C ASP A 937 15.21 20.79 3.94
N GLU A 938 15.71 20.13 2.91
CA GLU A 938 17.15 19.86 2.76
C GLU A 938 17.91 21.03 2.13
N ASP A 939 17.21 22.06 1.65
CA ASP A 939 17.79 23.26 1.04
C ASP A 939 17.60 24.52 1.92
N ASP A 940 17.49 24.37 3.25
CA ASP A 940 17.64 25.50 4.20
C ASP A 940 18.97 26.27 3.99
N LEU A 941 19.99 25.58 3.47
CA LEU A 941 21.29 26.14 3.07
C LEU A 941 21.22 27.01 1.79
N LEU A 942 20.32 26.69 0.84
CA LEU A 942 19.93 27.60 -0.25
C LEU A 942 19.29 28.85 0.34
N PHE A 943 18.35 28.72 1.28
CA PHE A 943 17.70 29.89 1.90
C PHE A 943 18.69 30.78 2.66
N GLU A 944 19.64 30.20 3.41
CA GLU A 944 20.69 30.98 4.09
C GLU A 944 21.58 31.71 3.06
N THR A 945 21.97 31.02 1.99
CA THR A 945 22.78 31.58 0.88
C THR A 945 22.07 32.73 0.18
N LEU A 946 20.76 32.60 -0.09
CA LEU A 946 19.96 33.65 -0.72
C LEU A 946 19.76 34.86 0.21
N ALA A 947 19.52 34.60 1.50
CA ALA A 947 19.31 35.63 2.52
C ALA A 947 20.60 36.39 2.91
N ARG A 948 21.76 35.71 2.90
CA ARG A 948 23.05 36.27 3.33
C ARG A 948 23.92 36.70 2.15
N ASP A 949 24.30 35.78 1.27
CA ASP A 949 25.34 36.05 0.25
C ASP A 949 24.78 36.78 -0.98
N ILE A 950 23.56 36.44 -1.40
CA ILE A 950 22.92 37.08 -2.56
C ILE A 950 22.36 38.45 -2.18
N ALA A 951 21.53 38.53 -1.12
CA ALA A 951 20.89 39.80 -0.74
C ALA A 951 21.90 40.91 -0.37
N TYR A 952 23.10 40.56 0.10
CA TYR A 952 24.17 41.51 0.46
C TYR A 952 25.35 41.55 -0.53
N ARG A 953 25.23 40.97 -1.74
CA ARG A 953 26.34 40.80 -2.70
C ARG A 953 27.16 42.08 -2.92
N ASP A 954 26.47 43.21 -3.08
CA ASP A 954 27.05 44.55 -3.30
C ASP A 954 27.93 45.07 -2.13
N ALA A 955 27.66 44.63 -0.90
CA ALA A 955 28.40 45.04 0.30
C ALA A 955 29.54 44.08 0.68
N LEU A 956 29.43 42.79 0.32
CA LEU A 956 30.40 41.77 0.71
C LEU A 956 31.67 41.77 -0.15
N ASP A 957 31.56 42.06 -1.46
CA ASP A 957 32.70 41.99 -2.40
C ASP A 957 33.07 43.34 -3.07
N GLY A 958 32.22 44.37 -2.92
CA GLY A 958 32.41 45.69 -3.54
C GLY A 958 32.29 45.69 -5.07
N THR A 959 31.58 44.71 -5.65
CA THR A 959 31.36 44.59 -7.10
C THR A 959 30.13 45.40 -7.56
N THR A 960 29.38 44.91 -8.55
CA THR A 960 28.23 45.61 -9.13
C THR A 960 26.94 45.02 -8.55
N PRO A 961 26.00 45.86 -8.06
CA PRO A 961 24.72 45.39 -7.54
C PRO A 961 23.99 44.47 -8.51
N ILE A 962 23.19 43.55 -7.95
CA ILE A 962 22.33 42.66 -8.73
C ILE A 962 21.37 43.49 -9.57
N VAL A 963 21.26 43.16 -10.86
CA VAL A 963 20.29 43.78 -11.78
C VAL A 963 19.30 42.76 -12.32
N ARG A 964 18.11 43.22 -12.72
CA ARG A 964 17.10 42.34 -13.34
C ARG A 964 17.68 41.67 -14.60
N ASN A 965 17.39 40.38 -14.75
CA ASN A 965 17.96 39.45 -15.73
C ASN A 965 19.42 39.03 -15.45
N ASP A 966 20.01 39.34 -14.28
CA ASP A 966 21.18 38.60 -13.80
C ASP A 966 20.80 37.11 -13.62
N THR A 967 21.76 36.23 -13.88
CA THR A 967 21.65 34.79 -13.62
C THR A 967 22.46 34.44 -12.37
N ILE A 968 21.83 33.78 -11.41
CA ILE A 968 22.46 33.28 -10.19
C ILE A 968 22.63 31.77 -10.36
N ASN A 969 23.87 31.31 -10.44
CA ASN A 969 24.24 29.90 -10.47
C ASN A 969 24.96 29.57 -9.15
N LEU A 970 24.37 28.67 -8.36
CA LEU A 970 24.81 28.42 -6.99
C LEU A 970 26.04 27.48 -6.95
N ALA A 971 26.11 26.51 -7.87
CA ALA A 971 27.32 25.71 -8.09
C ALA A 971 28.55 26.58 -8.44
N ALA A 972 28.37 27.67 -9.18
CA ALA A 972 29.44 28.62 -9.47
C ALA A 972 29.90 29.46 -8.26
N LEU A 973 29.12 29.48 -7.17
CA LEU A 973 29.45 30.11 -5.88
C LEU A 973 29.98 29.10 -4.84
N GLY A 974 30.01 27.81 -5.19
CA GLY A 974 30.52 26.70 -4.36
C GLY A 974 29.47 25.85 -3.65
N TYR A 975 28.18 26.08 -3.93
CA TYR A 975 27.06 25.35 -3.30
C TYR A 975 26.68 24.11 -4.11
N ASN A 976 26.33 23.00 -3.45
CA ASN A 976 25.98 21.74 -4.11
C ASN A 976 24.52 21.71 -4.60
N SER A 977 24.09 22.76 -5.30
CA SER A 977 22.71 22.94 -5.76
C SER A 977 22.67 23.03 -7.29
N PRO A 978 21.77 22.28 -7.96
CA PRO A 978 21.61 22.32 -9.42
C PRO A 978 20.88 23.59 -9.90
N PHE A 979 20.29 24.37 -8.99
CA PHE A 979 19.40 25.47 -9.37
C PHE A 979 20.14 26.68 -9.97
N VAL A 980 19.54 27.21 -11.04
CA VAL A 980 20.00 28.40 -11.76
C VAL A 980 18.83 29.37 -11.86
N PHE A 981 18.86 30.40 -11.02
CA PHE A 981 17.79 31.41 -10.93
C PHE A 981 18.05 32.60 -11.87
N THR A 982 16.97 33.18 -12.38
CA THR A 982 16.97 34.49 -13.05
C THR A 982 16.35 35.53 -12.11
N VAL A 983 17.00 36.68 -11.97
CA VAL A 983 16.48 37.79 -11.15
C VAL A 983 15.38 38.52 -11.91
N ASP A 984 14.12 38.35 -11.50
CA ASP A 984 12.96 39.03 -12.12
C ASP A 984 12.54 40.31 -11.39
N LEU A 985 12.71 40.39 -10.07
CA LEU A 985 12.48 41.59 -9.28
C LEU A 985 13.79 42.10 -8.66
N VAL A 986 13.98 43.42 -8.73
CA VAL A 986 14.95 44.15 -7.91
C VAL A 986 14.22 45.37 -7.34
N ILE A 987 14.23 45.50 -6.01
CA ILE A 987 13.83 46.71 -5.29
C ILE A 987 15.09 47.26 -4.60
N HIS A 988 15.28 48.57 -4.69
CA HIS A 988 16.37 49.31 -4.03
C HIS A 988 15.86 50.68 -3.58
N ASP A 989 15.36 50.76 -2.35
CA ASP A 989 14.77 51.97 -1.78
C ASP A 989 15.79 52.76 -0.94
N THR A 990 16.44 53.72 -1.58
CA THR A 990 17.40 54.63 -0.94
C THR A 990 16.80 55.58 0.12
N MET A 991 15.47 55.60 0.33
CA MET A 991 14.83 56.41 1.38
C MET A 991 14.70 55.64 2.70
N THR A 992 14.35 54.35 2.63
CA THR A 992 14.15 53.49 3.80
C THR A 992 15.26 52.46 4.02
N GLY A 993 16.18 52.30 3.05
CA GLY A 993 17.21 51.25 3.05
C GLY A 993 16.67 49.85 2.71
N PHE A 994 15.50 49.74 2.07
CA PHE A 994 14.89 48.45 1.75
C PHE A 994 15.37 47.89 0.41
N ASP A 995 16.03 46.74 0.44
CA ASP A 995 16.45 45.98 -0.75
C ASP A 995 15.77 44.60 -0.77
N ALA A 996 15.27 44.18 -1.94
CA ALA A 996 14.71 42.85 -2.13
C ALA A 996 14.88 42.34 -3.57
N TYR A 997 15.10 41.03 -3.70
CA TYR A 997 15.37 40.34 -4.96
C TYR A 997 14.37 39.20 -5.13
N GLY A 998 13.62 39.23 -6.24
CA GLY A 998 12.70 38.15 -6.61
C GLY A 998 13.31 37.30 -7.71
N LEU A 999 13.37 36.00 -7.45
CA LEU A 999 14.07 34.99 -8.23
C LEU A 999 13.07 34.03 -8.86
N VAL A 1000 13.30 33.63 -10.11
CA VAL A 1000 12.50 32.63 -10.82
C VAL A 1000 13.40 31.61 -11.50
N ALA A 1001 12.95 30.36 -11.55
CA ALA A 1001 13.55 29.28 -12.33
C ALA A 1001 12.46 28.57 -13.15
N ALA A 1002 12.86 27.66 -14.04
CA ALA A 1002 11.91 26.83 -14.78
C ALA A 1002 11.46 25.59 -13.99
N ASN A 1003 12.30 25.11 -13.06
CA ASN A 1003 12.16 23.83 -12.35
C ASN A 1003 12.27 24.00 -10.82
N ALA A 1004 11.93 25.17 -10.28
CA ALA A 1004 11.90 25.45 -8.85
C ALA A 1004 10.93 26.60 -8.54
N ASP A 1005 10.38 26.62 -7.33
CA ASP A 1005 9.47 27.66 -6.86
C ASP A 1005 10.13 29.06 -6.90
N PRO A 1006 9.37 30.14 -7.17
CA PRO A 1006 9.92 31.49 -7.11
C PRO A 1006 10.28 31.87 -5.67
N ILE A 1007 11.43 32.53 -5.49
CA ILE A 1007 11.94 32.91 -4.15
C ILE A 1007 12.07 34.43 -4.05
N LEU A 1008 11.57 35.01 -2.96
CA LEU A 1008 11.84 36.39 -2.56
C LEU A 1008 12.92 36.43 -1.46
N ALA A 1009 14.10 36.96 -1.77
CA ALA A 1009 15.14 37.24 -0.79
C ALA A 1009 15.08 38.72 -0.36
N ILE A 1010 14.90 38.97 0.93
CA ILE A 1010 14.84 40.31 1.52
C ILE A 1010 16.11 40.57 2.34
N ARG A 1011 16.77 41.71 2.07
CA ARG A 1011 17.99 42.13 2.76
C ARG A 1011 17.68 42.72 4.15
N GLY A 1012 18.56 42.51 5.11
CA GLY A 1012 18.59 43.26 6.38
C GLY A 1012 19.57 44.42 6.38
N SER A 1013 19.77 45.05 7.54
CA SER A 1013 20.70 46.17 7.72
C SER A 1013 22.15 45.75 7.41
N ALA A 1014 22.89 46.57 6.64
CA ALA A 1014 24.26 46.27 6.22
C ALA A 1014 25.32 46.39 7.34
N ASN A 1015 24.93 46.97 8.48
CA ASN A 1015 25.71 47.01 9.71
C ASN A 1015 24.80 46.66 10.89
N ILE A 1016 25.32 45.91 11.86
CA ILE A 1016 24.61 45.58 13.11
C ILE A 1016 24.37 46.82 13.98
N ASP A 1017 25.21 47.86 13.89
CA ASP A 1017 24.95 49.13 14.58
C ASP A 1017 23.74 49.88 13.98
N ASP A 1018 23.53 49.76 12.67
CA ASP A 1018 22.46 50.49 11.96
C ASP A 1018 21.07 49.91 12.28
N PHE A 1019 20.98 48.61 12.58
CA PHE A 1019 19.76 47.94 13.07
C PHE A 1019 19.17 48.64 14.31
N TYR A 1020 20.00 49.17 15.22
CA TYR A 1020 19.51 49.94 16.37
C TYR A 1020 18.84 51.27 15.99
N SER A 1021 19.02 51.75 14.75
CA SER A 1021 18.33 52.93 14.20
C SER A 1021 17.05 52.58 13.41
N ASP A 1022 16.89 51.33 12.99
CA ASP A 1022 15.67 50.78 12.38
C ASP A 1022 14.56 50.44 13.42
N LEU A 1023 14.90 50.51 14.71
CA LEU A 1023 14.00 50.38 15.86
C LEU A 1023 13.16 51.65 16.08
N LEU A 1024 12.06 51.76 15.34
CA LEU A 1024 11.13 52.90 15.41
C LEU A 1024 9.97 52.69 16.41
N PRO A 1025 9.33 53.76 16.94
CA PRO A 1025 8.16 53.65 17.82
C PRO A 1025 6.98 52.87 17.25
N GLU A 1026 6.88 52.79 15.93
CA GLU A 1026 5.88 52.05 15.17
C GLU A 1026 6.19 50.54 15.08
N GLY A 1027 7.41 50.10 15.38
CA GLY A 1027 7.88 48.70 15.30
C GLY A 1027 9.06 48.49 14.34
N ILE A 1028 9.77 47.37 14.52
CA ILE A 1028 10.93 46.97 13.72
C ILE A 1028 10.53 46.79 12.25
N GLY A 1029 11.22 47.48 11.33
CA GLY A 1029 11.04 47.32 9.87
C GLY A 1029 9.70 47.80 9.30
N VAL A 1030 8.81 48.38 10.12
CA VAL A 1030 7.42 48.68 9.72
C VAL A 1030 7.36 49.72 8.60
N ASN A 1031 8.22 50.75 8.62
CA ASN A 1031 8.22 51.78 7.56
C ASN A 1031 8.82 51.27 6.25
N GLN A 1032 9.95 50.53 6.30
CA GLN A 1032 10.51 49.82 5.14
C GLN A 1032 9.44 48.97 4.44
N TYR A 1033 8.71 48.17 5.23
CA TYR A 1033 7.61 47.33 4.74
C TYR A 1033 6.44 48.15 4.18
N GLU A 1034 5.93 49.15 4.91
CA GLU A 1034 4.74 49.92 4.50
C GLU A 1034 4.95 50.67 3.18
N GLU A 1035 6.15 51.22 2.93
CA GLU A 1035 6.46 51.91 1.68
C GLU A 1035 6.62 50.93 0.49
N ASN A 1036 7.14 49.72 0.72
CA ASN A 1036 7.50 48.78 -0.36
C ASN A 1036 6.50 47.62 -0.61
N LYS A 1037 5.61 47.29 0.33
CA LYS A 1037 4.68 46.14 0.27
C LYS A 1037 3.84 46.05 -1.02
N THR A 1038 3.50 47.19 -1.62
CA THR A 1038 2.71 47.21 -2.87
C THR A 1038 3.51 46.65 -4.05
N ALA A 1039 4.82 46.89 -4.12
CA ALA A 1039 5.67 46.30 -5.15
C ALA A 1039 5.85 44.80 -4.94
N LEU A 1040 6.10 44.38 -3.70
CA LEU A 1040 6.22 42.97 -3.30
C LEU A 1040 4.96 42.18 -3.66
N PHE A 1041 3.79 42.63 -3.19
CA PHE A 1041 2.52 41.92 -3.42
C PHE A 1041 2.15 41.87 -4.91
N ASN A 1042 2.46 42.90 -5.69
CA ASN A 1042 2.25 42.86 -7.15
C ASN A 1042 3.13 41.80 -7.84
N TRP A 1043 4.39 41.64 -7.41
CA TRP A 1043 5.27 40.61 -7.96
C TRP A 1043 4.88 39.21 -7.52
N ILE A 1044 4.58 39.01 -6.23
CA ILE A 1044 4.13 37.71 -5.68
C ILE A 1044 2.88 37.23 -6.44
N ASN A 1045 1.87 38.09 -6.63
CA ASN A 1045 0.67 37.76 -7.41
C ASN A 1045 0.92 37.58 -8.93
N GLN A 1046 2.10 37.93 -9.45
CA GLN A 1046 2.47 37.77 -10.86
C GLN A 1046 3.15 36.42 -11.13
N VAL A 1047 3.96 35.93 -10.19
CA VAL A 1047 4.77 34.70 -10.36
C VAL A 1047 4.26 33.50 -9.57
N SER A 1048 3.50 33.72 -8.49
CA SER A 1048 2.87 32.64 -7.70
C SER A 1048 1.78 31.94 -8.50
N THR A 1049 1.77 30.60 -8.45
CA THR A 1049 0.68 29.75 -8.97
C THR A 1049 0.16 28.85 -7.85
N PRO A 1050 -0.97 28.12 -8.04
CA PRO A 1050 -1.45 27.19 -7.02
C PRO A 1050 -0.45 26.08 -6.66
N ASN A 1051 0.36 25.64 -7.64
CA ASN A 1051 1.30 24.54 -7.50
C ASN A 1051 2.74 25.02 -7.22
N HIS A 1052 3.11 26.21 -7.71
CA HIS A 1052 4.37 26.90 -7.42
C HIS A 1052 4.12 28.22 -6.67
N PRO A 1053 3.88 28.17 -5.35
CA PRO A 1053 3.73 29.37 -4.53
C PRO A 1053 5.09 30.05 -4.28
N VAL A 1054 5.08 31.35 -3.97
CA VAL A 1054 6.34 32.08 -3.68
C VAL A 1054 6.85 31.74 -2.28
N SER A 1055 8.05 31.18 -2.19
CA SER A 1055 8.81 31.06 -0.94
C SER A 1055 9.53 32.37 -0.61
N ILE A 1056 9.68 32.70 0.68
CA ILE A 1056 10.22 34.00 1.12
C ILE A 1056 11.28 33.83 2.21
N THR A 1057 12.37 34.61 2.14
CA THR A 1057 13.48 34.52 3.10
C THR A 1057 14.20 35.84 3.36
N GLY A 1058 14.84 35.95 4.52
CA GLY A 1058 15.73 37.07 4.85
C GLY A 1058 16.55 36.87 6.14
N HIS A 1059 17.70 37.52 6.21
CA HIS A 1059 18.61 37.53 7.37
C HIS A 1059 18.48 38.86 8.15
N SER A 1060 18.69 38.83 9.47
CA SER A 1060 18.65 40.03 10.33
C SER A 1060 17.32 40.78 10.18
N LEU A 1061 17.34 42.11 10.01
CA LEU A 1061 16.15 42.92 9.70
C LEU A 1061 15.35 42.38 8.48
N GLY A 1062 16.02 41.75 7.51
CA GLY A 1062 15.38 41.10 6.36
C GLY A 1062 14.43 39.99 6.79
N GLY A 1063 14.77 39.23 7.82
CA GLY A 1063 13.88 38.22 8.42
C GLY A 1063 12.69 38.83 9.17
N ALA A 1064 12.82 40.03 9.73
CA ALA A 1064 11.68 40.78 10.29
C ALA A 1064 10.71 41.24 9.18
N LEU A 1065 11.28 41.73 8.08
CA LEU A 1065 10.53 42.15 6.89
C LEU A 1065 9.81 40.95 6.23
N THR A 1066 10.46 39.78 6.20
CA THR A 1066 9.86 38.50 5.77
C THR A 1066 8.64 38.15 6.63
N GLN A 1067 8.70 38.30 7.96
CA GLN A 1067 7.55 38.07 8.86
C GLN A 1067 6.40 39.06 8.61
N LEU A 1068 6.68 40.35 8.36
CA LEU A 1068 5.67 41.36 8.02
C LEU A 1068 4.98 41.03 6.67
N VAL A 1069 5.75 40.61 5.67
CA VAL A 1069 5.24 40.16 4.36
C VAL A 1069 4.37 38.90 4.52
N ALA A 1070 4.86 37.88 5.24
CA ALA A 1070 4.13 36.65 5.52
C ALA A 1070 2.77 36.91 6.17
N SER A 1071 2.77 37.70 7.25
CA SER A 1071 1.58 38.03 8.03
C SER A 1071 0.52 38.72 7.19
N ALA A 1072 0.89 39.80 6.49
CA ALA A 1072 -0.06 40.60 5.74
C ALA A 1072 -0.53 39.94 4.44
N TYR A 1073 0.28 39.08 3.81
CA TYR A 1073 -0.12 38.36 2.59
C TYR A 1073 -1.04 37.17 2.91
N THR A 1074 -0.73 36.38 3.94
CA THR A 1074 -1.61 35.29 4.40
C THR A 1074 -2.94 35.81 4.95
N ALA A 1075 -2.94 36.93 5.70
CA ALA A 1075 -4.15 37.61 6.15
C ALA A 1075 -5.08 38.08 5.01
N ALA A 1076 -4.53 38.27 3.79
CA ALA A 1076 -5.29 38.59 2.58
C ALA A 1076 -5.84 37.34 1.85
N ASN A 1077 -5.65 36.14 2.40
CA ASN A 1077 -5.87 34.82 1.78
C ASN A 1077 -4.87 34.46 0.66
N GLY A 1078 -3.66 35.04 0.68
CA GLY A 1078 -2.57 34.65 -0.21
C GLY A 1078 -1.85 33.37 0.25
N LYS A 1079 -1.54 32.47 -0.68
CA LYS A 1079 -0.71 31.26 -0.44
C LYS A 1079 0.77 31.59 -0.67
N LEU A 1080 1.63 31.16 0.25
CA LEU A 1080 3.10 31.21 0.13
C LEU A 1080 3.69 29.79 0.17
N GLY A 1081 4.94 29.66 -0.29
CA GLY A 1081 5.77 28.46 -0.12
C GLY A 1081 6.31 28.38 1.31
N GLN A 1082 7.60 28.10 1.46
CA GLN A 1082 8.30 28.20 2.75
C GLN A 1082 8.56 29.66 3.14
N ILE A 1083 8.69 29.88 4.45
CA ILE A 1083 8.93 31.18 5.09
C ILE A 1083 10.12 30.99 6.06
N VAL A 1084 11.33 31.35 5.63
CA VAL A 1084 12.57 31.02 6.37
C VAL A 1084 13.29 32.29 6.80
N THR A 1085 13.66 32.43 8.08
CA THR A 1085 14.33 33.65 8.59
C THR A 1085 15.58 33.34 9.41
N PHE A 1086 16.68 34.06 9.21
CA PHE A 1086 17.97 33.80 9.87
C PHE A 1086 18.41 34.97 10.77
N ASN A 1087 18.77 34.69 12.02
CA ASN A 1087 19.19 35.67 13.06
C ASN A 1087 18.30 36.92 13.10
N ALA A 1088 16.99 36.69 12.99
CA ALA A 1088 15.98 37.72 12.78
C ALA A 1088 15.33 38.15 14.11
N PRO A 1089 15.04 39.44 14.31
CA PRO A 1089 14.26 39.88 15.47
C PRO A 1089 12.77 39.50 15.29
N ALA A 1090 12.06 39.48 16.40
CA ALA A 1090 10.61 39.42 16.42
C ALA A 1090 9.97 40.72 15.89
N ILE A 1091 8.71 40.65 15.47
CA ILE A 1091 7.92 41.82 15.05
C ILE A 1091 6.98 42.27 16.18
N ASN A 1092 6.07 43.21 15.90
CA ASN A 1092 5.04 43.62 16.85
C ASN A 1092 3.95 42.54 17.00
N GLU A 1093 3.29 42.49 18.16
CA GLU A 1093 2.17 41.57 18.43
C GLU A 1093 1.06 41.63 17.36
N THR A 1094 0.58 42.83 17.01
CA THR A 1094 -0.58 43.01 16.11
C THR A 1094 -0.38 42.46 14.68
N PRO A 1095 0.74 42.69 13.98
CA PRO A 1095 1.00 42.00 12.71
C PRO A 1095 1.28 40.50 12.89
N ALA A 1096 1.99 40.07 13.95
CA ALA A 1096 2.21 38.63 14.19
C ALA A 1096 0.89 37.87 14.42
N ASP A 1097 -0.05 38.44 15.17
CA ASP A 1097 -1.41 37.93 15.40
C ASP A 1097 -2.30 37.94 14.15
N ALA A 1098 -1.87 38.60 13.07
CA ALA A 1098 -2.56 38.58 11.78
C ALA A 1098 -2.10 37.43 10.87
N PHE A 1099 -0.99 36.75 11.19
CA PHE A 1099 -0.54 35.57 10.45
C PHE A 1099 -1.55 34.43 10.60
N VAL A 1100 -1.87 33.75 9.49
CA VAL A 1100 -2.88 32.69 9.47
C VAL A 1100 -2.24 31.36 9.87
N SER A 1101 -2.52 30.91 11.10
CA SER A 1101 -1.90 29.76 11.77
C SER A 1101 -1.87 28.44 10.97
N SER A 1102 -2.80 28.22 10.04
CA SER A 1102 -2.75 27.07 9.12
C SER A 1102 -1.53 27.06 8.18
N ASN A 1103 -0.73 28.13 8.16
CA ASN A 1103 0.53 28.24 7.43
C ASN A 1103 1.77 28.04 8.33
N ALA A 1104 1.62 27.83 9.64
CA ALA A 1104 2.75 27.67 10.57
C ALA A 1104 3.66 26.48 10.20
N GLN A 1105 3.09 25.43 9.61
CA GLN A 1105 3.81 24.27 9.04
C GLN A 1105 4.74 24.62 7.85
N ARG A 1106 4.75 25.88 7.41
CA ARG A 1106 5.61 26.41 6.32
C ARG A 1106 6.69 27.35 6.84
N VAL A 1107 6.80 27.56 8.15
CA VAL A 1107 7.66 28.57 8.77
C VAL A 1107 8.80 27.93 9.54
N MET A 1108 10.03 28.38 9.28
CA MET A 1108 11.23 27.99 10.02
C MET A 1108 12.04 29.23 10.43
N HIS A 1109 12.21 29.43 11.74
CA HIS A 1109 13.08 30.48 12.29
C HIS A 1109 14.42 29.91 12.73
N TYR A 1110 15.51 30.50 12.25
CA TYR A 1110 16.88 30.14 12.58
C TYR A 1110 17.52 31.21 13.44
N ILE A 1111 17.98 30.84 14.63
CA ILE A 1111 18.50 31.75 15.67
C ILE A 1111 19.82 31.21 16.22
N THR A 1112 20.78 32.08 16.50
CA THR A 1112 22.08 31.72 17.10
C THR A 1112 22.21 32.24 18.53
N ASP A 1113 22.72 31.40 19.43
CA ASP A 1113 22.92 31.78 20.82
C ASP A 1113 23.99 32.88 20.95
N GLY A 1114 23.72 33.87 21.79
CA GLY A 1114 24.52 35.09 21.89
C GLY A 1114 24.32 36.11 20.75
N ASP A 1115 23.43 35.88 19.78
CA ASP A 1115 22.96 36.94 18.88
C ASP A 1115 21.97 37.88 19.60
N PRO A 1116 22.28 39.18 19.79
CA PRO A 1116 21.37 40.12 20.43
C PRO A 1116 20.21 40.57 19.53
N VAL A 1117 20.30 40.38 18.20
CA VAL A 1117 19.24 40.81 17.27
C VAL A 1117 18.01 39.92 17.42
N SER A 1118 18.20 38.60 17.51
CA SER A 1118 17.12 37.62 17.76
C SER A 1118 16.39 37.80 19.10
N LEU A 1119 16.91 38.62 20.02
CA LEU A 1119 16.28 38.95 21.31
C LEU A 1119 15.38 40.21 21.27
N ALA A 1120 15.38 40.95 20.16
CA ALA A 1120 14.59 42.16 19.98
C ALA A 1120 13.19 41.91 19.40
N GLY A 1121 12.24 42.80 19.68
CA GLY A 1121 10.86 42.74 19.19
C GLY A 1121 9.85 42.38 20.28
N TYR A 1122 8.68 41.86 19.88
CA TYR A 1122 7.59 41.48 20.79
C TYR A 1122 7.01 40.09 20.54
N LYS A 1123 6.91 39.67 19.27
CA LYS A 1123 6.34 38.39 18.87
C LYS A 1123 6.82 37.95 17.48
N PHE A 1124 7.34 36.73 17.37
CA PHE A 1124 7.51 36.00 16.12
C PHE A 1124 6.17 35.42 15.64
N ILE A 1125 6.03 35.22 14.33
CA ILE A 1125 4.91 34.46 13.77
C ILE A 1125 4.89 33.00 14.27
N GLU A 1126 3.78 32.31 14.06
CA GLU A 1126 3.63 30.91 14.45
C GLU A 1126 4.39 30.00 13.47
N GLY A 1127 5.27 29.13 13.97
CA GLY A 1127 6.19 28.34 13.14
C GLY A 1127 7.15 27.49 13.96
N ALA A 1128 7.92 26.62 13.30
CA ALA A 1128 9.02 25.89 13.91
C ALA A 1128 10.27 26.78 14.05
N TRP A 1129 11.21 26.41 14.91
CA TRP A 1129 12.49 27.11 15.01
C TRP A 1129 13.66 26.22 15.47
N ARG A 1130 14.88 26.66 15.11
CA ARG A 1130 16.15 25.98 15.41
C ARG A 1130 17.13 26.96 16.06
N ARG A 1131 17.79 26.54 17.14
CA ARG A 1131 18.81 27.31 17.87
C ARG A 1131 20.20 26.72 17.64
N SER A 1132 21.16 27.53 17.20
CA SER A 1132 22.58 27.14 17.16
C SER A 1132 23.34 27.65 18.39
N TYR A 1133 24.42 26.97 18.79
CA TYR A 1133 25.22 27.28 19.98
C TYR A 1133 26.72 27.24 19.69
N PHE A 1134 27.49 28.08 20.40
CA PHE A 1134 28.95 28.25 20.27
C PHE A 1134 29.67 28.02 21.60
N SER A 1135 30.93 27.57 21.55
CA SER A 1135 31.76 27.46 22.77
C SER A 1135 32.31 28.81 23.26
N ASP A 1136 32.52 29.78 22.36
CA ASP A 1136 32.93 31.16 22.66
C ASP A 1136 31.82 32.16 22.27
N LEU A 1137 31.56 33.15 23.13
CA LEU A 1137 30.54 34.19 22.89
C LEU A 1137 31.15 35.44 22.23
N ASN A 1138 30.97 35.60 20.92
CA ASN A 1138 31.45 36.78 20.18
C ASN A 1138 30.31 37.43 19.37
N ILE A 1139 29.66 38.45 19.93
CA ILE A 1139 28.48 39.13 19.36
C ILE A 1139 28.61 39.46 17.86
N ALA A 1140 29.75 40.04 17.45
CA ALA A 1140 29.96 40.44 16.07
C ALA A 1140 30.21 39.24 15.13
N HIS A 1141 30.71 38.13 15.67
CA HIS A 1141 30.76 36.85 14.96
C HIS A 1141 29.36 36.25 14.87
N ASN A 1142 28.76 35.88 16.01
CA ASN A 1142 27.52 35.10 16.14
C ASN A 1142 26.33 35.64 15.32
N HIS A 1143 26.21 36.97 15.13
CA HIS A 1143 25.15 37.54 14.27
C HIS A 1143 25.44 37.39 12.77
N GLN A 1144 26.69 37.62 12.35
CA GLN A 1144 27.13 37.58 10.94
C GLN A 1144 27.45 36.16 10.46
N PHE A 1145 27.84 35.29 11.39
CA PHE A 1145 28.26 33.91 11.18
C PHE A 1145 27.84 33.09 12.42
N PRO A 1146 27.04 32.00 12.30
CA PRO A 1146 26.31 31.50 11.12
C PRO A 1146 24.85 31.14 11.46
N VAL A 1147 24.14 30.47 10.53
CA VAL A 1147 23.37 29.24 10.87
C VAL A 1147 23.53 28.22 9.73
N LEU A 1148 23.70 26.93 10.05
CA LEU A 1148 24.04 25.81 9.12
C LEU A 1148 25.46 25.88 8.53
N VAL A 1149 26.25 24.80 8.68
CA VAL A 1149 27.65 24.73 8.17
C VAL A 1149 28.09 23.29 7.86
N ASP A 1150 28.42 23.02 6.59
CA ASP A 1150 29.75 22.46 6.25
C ASP A 1150 30.19 22.88 4.84
N TYR A 1151 31.40 23.46 4.70
CA TYR A 1151 32.06 23.76 3.42
C TYR A 1151 33.57 24.00 3.63
N SER A 1152 34.40 23.52 2.70
CA SER A 1152 35.84 23.81 2.69
C SER A 1152 36.50 23.70 1.29
N ILE A 1153 37.39 24.66 0.98
CA ILE A 1153 38.51 24.54 0.01
C ILE A 1153 39.65 25.44 0.54
N ALA A 1154 40.91 25.01 0.45
CA ALA A 1154 42.13 25.73 0.88
C ALA A 1154 43.01 26.10 -0.36
N ASP A 1155 44.12 26.86 -0.32
CA ASP A 1155 45.33 26.73 0.51
C ASP A 1155 46.15 28.05 0.66
N ASP A 1156 46.63 28.28 1.90
CA ASP A 1156 48.01 28.68 2.31
C ASP A 1156 48.67 30.01 1.79
N PRO A 1157 49.57 30.63 2.58
CA PRO A 1157 49.24 31.60 3.62
C PRO A 1157 49.76 33.00 3.25
N SER A 1158 50.13 33.22 1.98
CA SER A 1158 51.09 34.26 1.58
C SER A 1158 50.48 35.64 1.27
N THR A 1159 49.16 35.75 1.37
CA THR A 1159 48.32 36.96 1.21
C THR A 1159 48.28 37.58 -0.20
N PRO A 1160 47.26 38.40 -0.53
CA PRO A 1160 45.90 38.49 0.01
C PRO A 1160 44.79 38.38 -1.05
N GLY A 1161 43.66 37.76 -0.70
CA GLY A 1161 42.46 37.71 -1.55
C GLY A 1161 41.12 37.47 -0.84
N LEU A 1162 41.11 37.44 0.50
CA LEU A 1162 39.95 37.17 1.36
C LEU A 1162 39.21 35.84 1.10
N ASP A 1163 39.99 34.80 0.81
CA ASP A 1163 39.73 33.47 1.35
C ASP A 1163 39.60 33.54 2.89
N ARG A 1164 38.45 33.09 3.42
CA ARG A 1164 38.30 32.28 4.65
C ARG A 1164 36.97 31.50 4.64
N ARG A 1165 36.99 30.16 4.59
CA ARG A 1165 35.89 29.30 5.09
C ARG A 1165 36.49 28.07 5.81
N PHE A 1166 36.08 27.84 7.05
CA PHE A 1166 36.64 26.80 7.93
C PHE A 1166 35.56 26.31 8.89
N ARG A 1167 35.50 25.00 9.16
CA ARG A 1167 34.55 24.40 10.10
C ARG A 1167 34.96 24.67 11.54
N ALA A 1168 34.07 25.29 12.33
CA ALA A 1168 34.20 25.37 13.78
C ALA A 1168 33.78 24.00 14.39
N PRO A 1169 34.64 23.33 15.20
CA PRO A 1169 34.41 21.96 15.66
C PRO A 1169 33.47 21.83 16.87
N ASP A 1170 32.82 22.92 17.27
CA ASP A 1170 32.15 23.10 18.56
C ASP A 1170 30.67 23.52 18.47
N ILE A 1171 30.12 23.64 17.26
CA ILE A 1171 28.72 24.05 17.04
C ILE A 1171 27.75 22.90 17.40
N ALA A 1172 26.70 23.23 18.15
CA ALA A 1172 25.56 22.34 18.41
C ALA A 1172 24.24 23.01 17.98
N PHE A 1173 23.20 22.20 17.75
CA PHE A 1173 21.85 22.66 17.39
C PHE A 1173 20.78 22.04 18.29
N GLU A 1174 19.71 22.79 18.54
CA GLU A 1174 18.46 22.34 19.12
C GLU A 1174 17.29 22.74 18.20
N GLU A 1175 16.22 21.94 18.19
CA GLU A 1175 15.04 22.15 17.35
C GLU A 1175 13.76 22.15 18.21
N TYR A 1176 12.83 23.02 17.83
CA TYR A 1176 11.63 23.34 18.58
C TYR A 1176 10.42 23.41 17.64
N ALA A 1177 9.37 22.66 17.96
CA ALA A 1177 8.20 22.50 17.09
C ALA A 1177 7.30 23.75 16.96
N ASP A 1178 7.42 24.71 17.88
CA ASP A 1178 6.64 25.95 17.87
C ASP A 1178 7.41 27.14 18.48
N THR A 1179 6.98 28.37 18.15
CA THR A 1179 7.57 29.62 18.64
C THR A 1179 7.13 30.03 20.06
N SER A 1180 6.49 29.18 20.87
CA SER A 1180 6.01 29.58 22.21
C SER A 1180 7.14 30.00 23.15
N ILE A 1181 8.33 29.41 23.00
CA ILE A 1181 9.53 29.74 23.80
C ILE A 1181 10.13 31.07 23.34
N LEU A 1182 10.19 31.32 22.02
CA LEU A 1182 10.63 32.61 21.49
C LEU A 1182 9.69 33.75 21.92
N ASN A 1183 8.39 33.46 21.94
CA ASN A 1183 7.32 34.39 22.29
C ASN A 1183 7.05 34.48 23.81
N ASP A 1184 7.89 33.89 24.67
CA ASP A 1184 7.79 34.11 26.11
C ASP A 1184 8.29 35.52 26.47
N PRO A 1185 7.58 36.30 27.31
CA PRO A 1185 8.02 37.63 27.76
C PRO A 1185 9.35 37.68 28.52
N LEU A 1186 9.97 36.53 28.83
CA LEU A 1186 11.32 36.41 29.39
C LEU A 1186 12.42 36.18 28.33
N PHE A 1187 12.05 35.84 27.08
CA PHE A 1187 12.97 35.68 25.96
C PHE A 1187 13.28 37.02 25.28
N HIS A 1188 12.24 37.87 25.13
CA HIS A 1188 12.37 39.19 24.51
C HIS A 1188 12.86 40.28 25.46
N HIS A 1189 13.65 41.22 24.91
CA HIS A 1189 13.95 42.49 25.54
C HIS A 1189 13.28 43.65 24.79
N THR A 1190 12.48 44.45 25.50
CA THR A 1190 11.72 45.59 24.94
C THR A 1190 12.24 46.96 25.40
N ASP A 1191 13.35 46.99 26.14
CA ASP A 1191 13.90 48.21 26.73
C ASP A 1191 15.06 48.76 25.88
N SER A 1192 14.96 50.01 25.42
CA SER A 1192 16.04 50.70 24.73
C SER A 1192 17.31 50.79 25.57
N ASP A 1193 17.20 50.87 26.90
CA ASP A 1193 18.37 50.96 27.79
C ASP A 1193 19.13 49.61 27.85
N TYR A 1194 18.47 48.48 27.58
CA TYR A 1194 19.13 47.17 27.45
C TYR A 1194 19.96 47.10 26.14
N PHE A 1195 19.40 47.55 25.01
CA PHE A 1195 20.13 47.60 23.75
C PHE A 1195 21.23 48.66 23.73
N PHE A 1196 21.04 49.82 24.38
CA PHE A 1196 22.13 50.76 24.63
C PHE A 1196 23.24 50.18 25.52
N TRP A 1197 22.90 49.32 26.49
CA TRP A 1197 23.90 48.62 27.29
C TRP A 1197 24.66 47.56 26.48
N LEU A 1198 23.98 46.80 25.62
CA LEU A 1198 24.60 45.85 24.69
C LEU A 1198 25.52 46.53 23.68
N ALA A 1199 25.07 47.59 23.01
CA ALA A 1199 25.91 48.39 22.11
C ALA A 1199 27.12 49.01 22.82
N ALA A 1200 26.95 49.44 24.08
CA ALA A 1200 28.07 49.90 24.92
C ALA A 1200 29.03 48.77 25.31
N ALA A 1201 28.54 47.54 25.54
CA ALA A 1201 29.37 46.37 25.80
C ALA A 1201 30.14 45.93 24.54
N GLN A 1202 29.48 45.89 23.38
CA GLN A 1202 30.07 45.59 22.07
C GLN A 1202 31.15 46.60 21.67
N ALA A 1203 30.94 47.89 21.98
CA ALA A 1203 31.96 48.92 21.83
C ALA A 1203 33.18 48.71 22.77
N LEU A 1204 32.99 48.10 23.94
CA LEU A 1204 34.07 47.79 24.90
C LEU A 1204 34.85 46.51 24.55
N THR A 1205 34.19 45.48 24.01
CA THR A 1205 34.86 44.24 23.56
C THR A 1205 35.63 44.41 22.25
N SER A 1206 35.42 45.51 21.51
CA SER A 1206 36.15 45.85 20.28
C SER A 1206 37.62 46.27 20.48
N SER A 1207 38.13 46.28 21.71
CA SER A 1207 39.54 46.55 22.02
C SER A 1207 40.21 45.37 22.74
N ASP A 1208 41.29 44.85 22.18
CA ASP A 1208 42.06 43.70 22.68
C ASP A 1208 42.48 43.83 24.17
N ASP A 1209 41.88 43.02 25.06
CA ASP A 1209 42.54 42.19 26.10
C ASP A 1209 41.49 41.68 27.14
N ASP A 1210 41.44 40.36 27.38
CA ASP A 1210 40.76 39.61 28.46
C ASP A 1210 39.62 40.29 29.27
N LEU A 1211 38.35 39.91 29.02
CA LEU A 1211 37.26 40.04 30.01
C LEU A 1211 36.11 39.03 29.82
#